data_AF-A0A1T1DLR5-F1
#
_entry.id   AF-A0A1T1DLR5-F1
#
_cell.length_a   1.000
_cell.length_b   1.000
_cell.length_c   1.000
_cell.angle_alpha   90.00
_cell.angle_beta   90.00
_cell.angle_gamma   90.00
#
_symmetry.space_group_name_H-M   'P 1'
#
loop_
_entity.id
_entity.type
_entity.pdbx_description
1 polymer ?
#
loop_
_entity_poly.entity_id
_entity_poly.type
_entity_poly.pdbx_seq_one_letter_code
_entity_poly.pdbx_strand_id
1 'polypeptide(L)'
;MDQKNFQKEKKAHWLSYDLKDKDEEVKEMQKSEFFTSPDPLIERIKSGEFDRKSFLKLMGAGVAMTSLNCIRKPVEKIVPYVDLNKTDENSQYDFVKHGHSYYYASVVAGTGVLIKARDGRPLKLEGNPDHPVSQGALSAAGQASIFDLYDPDRAQNPATIEGGIEVKSDWATIDAKVKSALAANKGKTVVVTKPLDSPSTQFIIGDFLRTVGGGKHYEISLTSAEEVVSKGQAASYGKAIIPNYHFDLANVILSIDCDFMGNWLSGEEHQKDFSKRRNLRPNGSIHQSSSADVNLFVAAESVPTMTGSNADLRLAIRPGDQTKLALALAAALGELGANTKDLLNGATLSGLVSELGVSEENIRKTAKALWSNKGKSLVVAGSLAATTKDAVDLQVLVNLLNSVLENDGKTVDHSNPKKEGLADSSGNLKSLAAELKQGKVGVLFINDVNLVYQAGEEWKNLLHQAALVVALNDRADETALSSNVLATTTHFLESWGDAEVTKGIFSIQQPAIRPLFNSRSFEDSLIAFAGGSLGGEASFYEYVKNSWIKKLGSKRNWEDLLRTGTTVTASERKKVAGPSRNFNRSSIKKIESSSAGLKLSLFETIAIGDGKAANNAHLQELPDPVTKLTWDNCILLSPALAKEKGISSNDVLVLKTTKQTIELPAQIQPGMHKDAIAIAVGYGRTAAGAVGTGVGKNAYILSENGVYSGISVTSLEKTGKKYKLATTQHHHMLSPGFSYPDRPIVQSTTIEEYRKDPASGKAPSEIPKILKDGKLVNAVGANPTYPYPGYKWGMSIDLTSCTGCGSCVIACQVENNVPVVGRDEVRVGREMHWLRIDRYYIGDPDQPETLQVAHQPMLCQQCDNAPCETVCPVLATVHSSEGINDMVYNRCVGTRYCSNNCPYKVRRFNWMQHWYNDFGWKNNQAKESKAPRYLGLNPEVAVRGRGVMEKCNFCSHRIAAAKIAAKNEGRVLKDGEVKTACQQSCAADAISFGNTNDKDAEVSKLSSDPRSFRVLEYLNVGPQVAYLTRVRNSI
;
A
#
# COMPACT_ATOMS: atom_id res chain seq x y z
N MET A 1 35.24 -37.32 -2.31
CA MET A 1 34.73 -36.80 -1.02
C MET A 1 33.74 -37.81 -0.48
N ASP A 2 33.71 -38.01 0.84
CA ASP A 2 32.86 -39.02 1.49
C ASP A 2 31.38 -38.57 1.50
N GLN A 3 30.45 -39.48 1.20
CA GLN A 3 29.01 -39.21 1.13
C GLN A 3 28.31 -39.27 2.50
N LYS A 4 28.99 -39.70 3.57
CA LYS A 4 28.34 -40.06 4.85
C LYS A 4 27.78 -38.91 5.72
N ASN A 5 28.04 -37.64 5.39
CA ASN A 5 27.61 -36.49 6.23
C ASN A 5 26.35 -35.74 5.76
N PHE A 6 25.68 -36.15 4.67
CA PHE A 6 24.59 -35.38 4.06
C PHE A 6 23.16 -35.87 4.40
N GLN A 7 22.94 -36.54 5.54
CA GLN A 7 21.60 -36.99 5.98
C GLN A 7 21.32 -36.82 7.48
N LYS A 8 21.29 -35.58 7.96
CA LYS A 8 20.46 -35.16 9.10
C LYS A 8 19.70 -33.88 8.73
N GLU A 9 18.53 -33.68 9.33
CA GLU A 9 17.54 -32.65 8.97
C GLU A 9 17.03 -32.69 7.51
N LYS A 10 16.23 -33.72 7.19
CA LYS A 10 15.25 -33.60 6.11
C LYS A 10 14.16 -32.61 6.52
N LYS A 11 14.35 -31.32 6.21
CA LYS A 11 13.27 -30.32 6.26
C LYS A 11 12.18 -30.71 5.25
N ALA A 12 10.91 -30.59 5.61
CA ALA A 12 9.82 -31.10 4.79
C ALA A 12 9.68 -30.25 3.51
N HIS A 13 9.97 -30.85 2.34
CA HIS A 13 9.89 -30.14 1.05
C HIS A 13 8.51 -30.30 0.40
N TRP A 14 8.06 -29.22 -0.26
CA TRP A 14 6.80 -29.12 -1.00
C TRP A 14 6.82 -27.90 -1.93
N LEU A 15 6.15 -27.95 -3.09
CA LEU A 15 6.14 -26.86 -4.09
C LEU A 15 5.24 -25.67 -3.68
N SER A 16 4.06 -26.00 -3.15
CA SER A 16 3.05 -25.10 -2.60
C SER A 16 2.27 -25.87 -1.53
N TYR A 17 1.37 -25.20 -0.81
CA TYR A 17 0.59 -25.85 0.24
C TYR A 17 -0.25 -27.04 -0.29
N ASP A 18 -1.01 -26.79 -1.37
CA ASP A 18 -1.97 -27.75 -1.91
C ASP A 18 -1.30 -28.98 -2.56
N LEU A 19 0.03 -28.92 -2.77
CA LEU A 19 0.85 -29.96 -3.37
C LEU A 19 1.46 -30.93 -2.33
N LYS A 20 1.10 -30.85 -1.04
CA LYS A 20 1.60 -31.78 -0.01
C LYS A 20 1.14 -33.23 -0.20
N ASP A 21 -0.13 -33.40 -0.59
CA ASP A 21 -0.87 -34.65 -0.37
C ASP A 21 -1.43 -35.27 -1.68
N LYS A 22 -1.03 -34.79 -2.87
CA LYS A 22 -1.69 -35.15 -4.15
C LYS A 22 -0.78 -35.23 -5.38
N ASP A 23 -0.29 -36.43 -5.69
CA ASP A 23 0.63 -36.67 -6.82
C ASP A 23 0.01 -36.50 -8.23
N GLU A 24 -1.31 -36.61 -8.39
CA GLU A 24 -1.98 -36.39 -9.69
C GLU A 24 -2.21 -34.90 -10.01
N GLU A 25 -2.70 -34.10 -9.05
CA GLU A 25 -2.96 -32.66 -9.25
C GLU A 25 -1.64 -31.90 -9.53
N VAL A 26 -0.51 -32.40 -9.01
CA VAL A 26 0.86 -31.97 -9.38
C VAL A 26 1.12 -32.12 -10.89
N LYS A 27 0.80 -33.29 -11.47
CA LYS A 27 1.10 -33.61 -12.88
C LYS A 27 0.21 -32.84 -13.85
N GLU A 28 -0.99 -32.43 -13.44
CA GLU A 28 -1.80 -31.48 -14.21
C GLU A 28 -1.30 -30.04 -14.05
N MET A 29 -0.96 -29.61 -12.83
CA MET A 29 -0.40 -28.27 -12.61
C MET A 29 0.91 -28.06 -13.38
N GLN A 30 1.83 -29.02 -13.40
CA GLN A 30 3.07 -28.96 -14.19
C GLN A 30 2.82 -28.90 -15.71
N LYS A 31 1.77 -29.53 -16.23
CA LYS A 31 1.35 -29.36 -17.64
C LYS A 31 0.78 -27.97 -17.92
N SER A 32 0.28 -27.27 -16.90
CA SER A 32 -0.33 -25.93 -17.00
C SER A 32 0.59 -24.77 -16.59
N GLU A 33 1.73 -25.05 -15.96
CA GLU A 33 2.64 -24.06 -15.33
C GLU A 33 3.06 -22.94 -16.31
N PHE A 34 3.12 -23.26 -17.60
CA PHE A 34 3.15 -22.28 -18.67
C PHE A 34 1.76 -22.22 -19.34
N PHE A 35 0.90 -21.29 -18.89
CA PHE A 35 -0.47 -21.07 -19.37
C PHE A 35 -0.53 -20.57 -20.83
N THR A 36 -0.08 -21.43 -21.75
CA THR A 36 -0.42 -21.46 -23.17
C THR A 36 -1.45 -22.55 -23.40
N SER A 37 -2.54 -22.52 -22.62
CA SER A 37 -3.75 -23.27 -22.96
C SER A 37 -4.07 -23.01 -24.43
N PRO A 38 -4.39 -24.05 -25.22
CA PRO A 38 -4.84 -23.86 -26.59
C PRO A 38 -6.02 -22.88 -26.59
N ASP A 39 -5.96 -21.90 -27.49
CA ASP A 39 -7.15 -21.13 -27.88
C ASP A 39 -8.24 -22.15 -28.29
N PRO A 40 -9.54 -21.94 -28.00
CA PRO A 40 -10.60 -22.81 -28.51
C PRO A 40 -10.55 -22.96 -30.05
N LEU A 41 -9.95 -22.01 -30.77
CA LEU A 41 -9.59 -22.16 -32.20
C LEU A 41 -8.63 -23.34 -32.46
N ILE A 42 -7.65 -23.58 -31.58
CA ILE A 42 -6.64 -24.63 -31.70
C ILE A 42 -7.21 -26.00 -31.32
N GLU A 43 -8.17 -26.10 -30.38
CA GLU A 43 -8.90 -27.35 -30.17
C GLU A 43 -9.69 -27.75 -31.42
N ARG A 44 -10.35 -26.79 -32.09
CA ARG A 44 -11.05 -27.02 -33.37
C ARG A 44 -10.13 -27.33 -34.56
N ILE A 45 -8.86 -26.92 -34.49
CA ILE A 45 -7.81 -27.36 -35.43
C ILE A 45 -7.38 -28.80 -35.12
N LYS A 46 -7.26 -29.16 -33.83
CA LYS A 46 -6.89 -30.53 -33.40
C LYS A 46 -7.99 -31.56 -33.60
N SER A 47 -9.26 -31.18 -33.54
CA SER A 47 -10.42 -32.07 -33.77
C SER A 47 -10.64 -32.44 -35.23
N GLY A 48 -9.89 -31.85 -36.17
CA GLY A 48 -10.01 -32.14 -37.60
C GLY A 48 -11.12 -31.38 -38.34
N GLU A 49 -11.85 -30.48 -37.70
CA GLU A 49 -12.88 -29.64 -38.37
C GLU A 49 -12.30 -28.67 -39.42
N PHE A 50 -10.98 -28.46 -39.43
CA PHE A 50 -10.33 -27.43 -40.25
C PHE A 50 -9.70 -27.99 -41.53
N ASP A 51 -10.50 -28.08 -42.59
CA ASP A 51 -10.02 -28.52 -43.90
C ASP A 51 -9.10 -27.47 -44.59
N ARG A 52 -8.24 -27.94 -45.50
CA ARG A 52 -7.28 -27.09 -46.24
C ARG A 52 -7.98 -25.97 -47.04
N LYS A 53 -9.21 -26.21 -47.51
CA LYS A 53 -10.04 -25.21 -48.22
C LYS A 53 -10.54 -24.12 -47.28
N SER A 54 -10.91 -24.47 -46.05
CA SER A 54 -11.30 -23.51 -45.00
C SER A 54 -10.11 -22.69 -44.50
N PHE A 55 -8.93 -23.30 -44.35
CA PHE A 55 -7.69 -22.54 -44.08
C PHE A 55 -7.36 -21.55 -45.21
N LEU A 56 -7.43 -21.97 -46.47
CA LEU A 56 -7.20 -21.08 -47.63
C LEU A 56 -8.28 -20.00 -47.77
N LYS A 57 -9.54 -20.28 -47.44
CA LYS A 57 -10.60 -19.27 -47.32
C LYS A 57 -10.30 -18.27 -46.20
N LEU A 58 -9.81 -18.72 -45.05
CA LEU A 58 -9.49 -17.86 -43.91
C LEU A 58 -8.28 -16.95 -44.23
N MET A 59 -7.25 -17.47 -44.89
CA MET A 59 -6.15 -16.66 -45.40
C MET A 59 -6.60 -15.69 -46.51
N GLY A 60 -7.45 -16.14 -47.45
CA GLY A 60 -8.00 -15.28 -48.50
C GLY A 60 -8.86 -14.14 -47.93
N ALA A 61 -9.69 -14.42 -46.94
CA ALA A 61 -10.45 -13.42 -46.18
C ALA A 61 -9.54 -12.51 -45.37
N GLY A 62 -8.46 -13.04 -44.76
CA GLY A 62 -7.44 -12.26 -44.07
C GLY A 62 -6.74 -11.26 -45.00
N VAL A 63 -6.29 -11.72 -46.17
CA VAL A 63 -5.67 -10.87 -47.20
C VAL A 63 -6.65 -9.82 -47.74
N ALA A 64 -7.90 -10.21 -48.00
CA ALA A 64 -8.95 -9.28 -48.42
C ALA A 64 -9.21 -8.20 -47.35
N MET A 65 -9.31 -8.57 -46.07
CA MET A 65 -9.48 -7.62 -44.97
C MET A 65 -8.22 -6.75 -44.75
N THR A 66 -7.00 -7.25 -44.97
CA THR A 66 -5.81 -6.38 -44.93
C THR A 66 -5.77 -5.40 -46.11
N SER A 67 -6.29 -5.76 -47.29
CA SER A 67 -6.42 -4.83 -48.42
C SER A 67 -7.53 -3.79 -48.23
N LEU A 68 -8.53 -4.05 -47.39
CA LEU A 68 -9.56 -3.09 -46.99
C LEU A 68 -9.10 -2.15 -45.86
N ASN A 69 -8.00 -2.46 -45.17
CA ASN A 69 -7.43 -1.65 -44.10
C ASN A 69 -6.63 -0.41 -44.57
N CYS A 70 -7.04 0.20 -45.68
CA CYS A 70 -6.78 1.62 -45.95
C CYS A 70 -7.64 2.51 -45.01
N ILE A 71 -7.52 2.28 -43.70
CA ILE A 71 -8.15 3.11 -42.67
C ILE A 71 -7.54 4.50 -42.78
N ARG A 72 -8.30 5.44 -43.34
CA ARG A 72 -8.03 6.87 -43.15
C ARG A 72 -7.98 7.10 -41.64
N LYS A 73 -6.82 7.52 -41.12
CA LYS A 73 -6.74 8.04 -39.76
C LYS A 73 -7.81 9.13 -39.60
N PRO A 74 -8.53 9.18 -38.46
CA PRO A 74 -9.45 10.29 -38.20
C PRO A 74 -8.67 11.61 -38.22
N VAL A 75 -9.35 12.70 -38.58
CA VAL A 75 -8.75 14.04 -38.54
C VAL A 75 -8.65 14.48 -37.08
N GLU A 76 -7.52 14.17 -36.46
CA GLU A 76 -7.15 14.66 -35.13
C GLU A 76 -7.11 16.19 -35.13
N LYS A 77 -7.81 16.82 -34.19
CA LYS A 77 -7.90 18.28 -34.07
C LYS A 77 -7.00 18.76 -32.95
N ILE A 78 -6.02 19.60 -33.29
CA ILE A 78 -5.28 20.38 -32.29
C ILE A 78 -6.13 21.59 -31.93
N VAL A 79 -6.49 21.72 -30.65
CA VAL A 79 -7.29 22.83 -30.12
C VAL A 79 -6.41 23.65 -29.18
N PRO A 80 -5.96 24.87 -29.56
CA PRO A 80 -5.23 25.74 -28.66
C PRO A 80 -6.16 26.34 -27.59
N TYR A 81 -5.58 26.89 -26.53
CA TYR A 81 -6.33 27.74 -25.58
C TYR A 81 -6.90 28.95 -26.32
N VAL A 82 -8.17 29.29 -26.05
CA VAL A 82 -8.89 30.42 -26.66
C VAL A 82 -8.32 31.77 -26.21
N ASP A 83 -7.81 31.82 -24.99
CA ASP A 83 -7.22 33.02 -24.39
C ASP A 83 -5.89 32.63 -23.71
N LEU A 84 -4.79 33.14 -24.28
CA LEU A 84 -3.41 33.00 -23.78
C LEU A 84 -2.84 34.33 -23.28
N ASN A 85 -3.65 35.40 -23.28
CA ASN A 85 -3.19 36.78 -23.07
C ASN A 85 -3.94 37.51 -21.95
N LYS A 86 -4.97 36.91 -21.33
CA LYS A 86 -5.57 37.42 -20.08
C LYS A 86 -4.61 37.34 -18.90
N THR A 87 -3.74 38.34 -18.82
CA THR A 87 -3.30 38.87 -17.53
C THR A 87 -4.51 39.49 -16.83
N ASP A 88 -5.04 38.84 -15.78
CA ASP A 88 -5.68 39.63 -14.73
C ASP A 88 -4.64 40.65 -14.23
N GLU A 89 -5.04 41.89 -13.97
CA GLU A 89 -4.11 43.03 -13.84
C GLU A 89 -3.14 42.96 -12.64
N ASN A 90 -3.27 41.92 -11.80
CA ASN A 90 -2.38 41.60 -10.67
C ASN A 90 -1.65 40.25 -10.80
N SER A 91 -1.77 39.55 -11.93
CA SER A 91 -1.36 38.14 -12.10
C SER A 91 -0.14 37.99 -13.02
N GLN A 92 1.06 38.13 -12.44
CA GLN A 92 2.35 37.95 -13.13
C GLN A 92 2.73 36.46 -13.28
N TYR A 93 1.85 35.65 -13.87
CA TYR A 93 2.07 34.20 -14.06
C TYR A 93 2.28 33.84 -15.53
N ASP A 94 3.37 33.14 -15.81
CA ASP A 94 3.55 32.45 -17.10
C ASP A 94 2.41 31.46 -17.33
N PHE A 95 1.76 31.55 -18.49
CA PHE A 95 0.75 30.59 -18.91
C PHE A 95 1.33 29.17 -18.98
N VAL A 96 0.46 28.16 -18.82
CA VAL A 96 0.86 26.74 -18.90
C VAL A 96 1.38 26.43 -20.30
N LYS A 97 2.70 26.49 -20.46
CA LYS A 97 3.39 26.31 -21.73
C LYS A 97 3.19 24.88 -22.21
N HIS A 98 2.50 24.72 -23.34
CA HIS A 98 2.08 23.40 -23.81
C HIS A 98 3.27 22.43 -23.91
N GLY A 99 3.10 21.23 -23.35
CA GLY A 99 4.17 20.23 -23.28
C GLY A 99 5.16 20.37 -22.12
N HIS A 100 5.16 21.45 -21.35
CA HIS A 100 5.93 21.55 -20.11
C HIS A 100 5.18 20.92 -18.92
N SER A 101 5.94 20.27 -18.03
CA SER A 101 5.39 19.72 -16.78
C SER A 101 5.65 20.69 -15.63
N TYR A 102 4.60 21.01 -14.89
CA TYR A 102 4.59 21.87 -13.70
C TYR A 102 4.42 20.99 -12.46
N TYR A 103 4.95 21.43 -11.31
CA TYR A 103 4.88 20.71 -10.05
C TYR A 103 4.21 21.56 -8.99
N TYR A 104 3.10 21.08 -8.44
CA TYR A 104 2.34 21.75 -7.38
C TYR A 104 2.52 21.00 -6.06
N ALA A 105 2.85 21.71 -4.98
CA ALA A 105 2.98 21.12 -3.65
C ALA A 105 1.61 21.04 -2.98
N SER A 106 1.22 19.88 -2.48
CA SER A 106 -0.10 19.67 -1.83
C SER A 106 0.01 18.61 -0.74
N VAL A 107 -1.10 18.14 -0.19
CA VAL A 107 -1.15 17.11 0.86
C VAL A 107 -2.24 16.08 0.57
N VAL A 108 -1.97 14.81 0.85
CA VAL A 108 -2.94 13.71 0.80
C VAL A 108 -2.82 12.89 2.08
N ALA A 109 -3.90 12.78 2.86
CA ALA A 109 -3.91 12.10 4.17
C ALA A 109 -2.71 12.46 5.07
N GLY A 110 -2.41 13.76 5.21
CA GLY A 110 -1.25 14.26 5.97
C GLY A 110 0.11 14.16 5.29
N THR A 111 0.24 13.37 4.22
CA THR A 111 1.48 13.17 3.49
C THR A 111 1.61 14.25 2.42
N GLY A 112 2.58 15.15 2.59
CA GLY A 112 2.89 16.18 1.60
C GLY A 112 3.41 15.58 0.30
N VAL A 113 2.86 16.03 -0.83
CA VAL A 113 3.10 15.49 -2.17
C VAL A 113 3.47 16.58 -3.18
N LEU A 114 4.16 16.17 -4.24
CA LEU A 114 4.34 16.95 -5.46
C LEU A 114 3.49 16.36 -6.58
N ILE A 115 2.62 17.18 -7.15
CA ILE A 115 1.72 16.82 -8.25
C ILE A 115 2.38 17.24 -9.56
N LYS A 116 2.85 16.28 -10.36
CA LYS A 116 3.24 16.53 -11.76
C LYS A 116 1.96 16.76 -12.57
N ALA A 117 1.77 17.98 -13.06
CA ALA A 117 0.67 18.37 -13.94
C ALA A 117 1.20 18.89 -15.28
N ARG A 118 0.39 18.78 -16.33
CA ARG A 118 0.75 19.19 -17.70
C ARG A 118 -0.52 19.62 -18.44
N ASP A 119 -0.43 20.74 -19.17
CA ASP A 119 -1.58 21.33 -19.88
C ASP A 119 -2.80 21.59 -18.95
N GLY A 120 -2.55 21.84 -17.65
CA GLY A 120 -3.57 22.08 -16.63
C GLY A 120 -4.24 20.84 -16.04
N ARG A 121 -3.70 19.62 -16.26
CA ARG A 121 -4.21 18.39 -15.63
C ARG A 121 -3.13 17.63 -14.82
N PRO A 122 -3.42 17.15 -13.60
CA PRO A 122 -2.59 16.20 -12.86
C PRO A 122 -2.35 14.89 -13.61
N LEU A 123 -1.13 14.34 -13.52
CA LEU A 123 -0.72 13.09 -14.19
C LEU A 123 -0.03 12.10 -13.25
N LYS A 124 0.73 12.60 -12.27
CA LYS A 124 1.50 11.76 -11.35
C LYS A 124 1.62 12.44 -9.99
N LEU A 125 1.47 11.65 -8.94
CA LEU A 125 1.79 12.05 -7.57
C LEU A 125 3.12 11.41 -7.16
N GLU A 126 3.91 12.16 -6.39
CA GLU A 126 5.13 11.71 -5.70
C GLU A 126 5.16 12.36 -4.31
N GLY A 127 5.93 11.82 -3.37
CA GLY A 127 6.13 12.50 -2.08
C GLY A 127 6.92 13.79 -2.26
N ASN A 128 6.69 14.77 -1.38
CA ASN A 128 7.43 16.02 -1.36
C ASN A 128 8.74 15.86 -0.56
N PRO A 129 9.93 16.03 -1.17
CA PRO A 129 11.22 15.94 -0.48
C PRO A 129 11.33 16.87 0.73
N ASP A 130 10.72 18.05 0.66
CA ASP A 130 10.78 19.08 1.70
C ASP A 130 9.75 18.86 2.82
N HIS A 131 8.77 17.95 2.63
CA HIS A 131 7.76 17.63 3.63
C HIS A 131 8.29 16.67 4.70
N PRO A 132 8.40 17.06 5.99
CA PRO A 132 9.20 16.31 6.96
C PRO A 132 8.71 14.89 7.26
N VAL A 133 7.42 14.57 7.01
CA VAL A 133 6.86 13.22 7.17
C VAL A 133 7.11 12.34 5.93
N SER A 134 7.05 12.93 4.73
CA SER A 134 7.10 12.13 3.49
C SER A 134 8.53 11.93 2.97
N GLN A 135 9.37 12.96 3.11
CA GLN A 135 10.77 12.96 2.69
C GLN A 135 10.96 12.40 1.25
N GLY A 136 10.03 12.75 0.35
CA GLY A 136 10.03 12.33 -1.06
C GLY A 136 9.22 11.07 -1.40
N ALA A 137 8.78 10.29 -0.41
CA ALA A 137 8.08 9.02 -0.61
C ALA A 137 6.55 9.10 -0.48
N LEU A 138 5.85 8.09 -1.01
CA LEU A 138 4.38 8.01 -0.99
C LEU A 138 3.92 6.53 -1.07
N SER A 139 2.92 6.18 -0.27
CA SER A 139 2.24 4.87 -0.25
C SER A 139 1.60 4.50 -1.58
N ALA A 140 1.32 3.20 -1.77
CA ALA A 140 0.60 2.69 -2.93
C ALA A 140 -0.78 3.34 -3.10
N ALA A 141 -1.52 3.55 -2.01
CA ALA A 141 -2.80 4.26 -2.02
C ALA A 141 -2.64 5.72 -2.46
N GLY A 142 -1.68 6.47 -1.88
CA GLY A 142 -1.38 7.84 -2.28
C GLY A 142 -1.01 7.93 -3.77
N GLN A 143 -0.18 7.00 -4.27
CA GLN A 143 0.20 6.90 -5.69
C GLN A 143 -1.00 6.60 -6.61
N ALA A 144 -1.93 5.74 -6.19
CA ALA A 144 -3.12 5.37 -6.96
C ALA A 144 -4.22 6.43 -6.96
N SER A 145 -4.26 7.32 -5.98
CA SER A 145 -5.33 8.32 -5.80
C SER A 145 -5.51 9.31 -6.97
N ILE A 146 -4.52 9.43 -7.84
CA ILE A 146 -4.65 10.13 -9.12
C ILE A 146 -5.77 9.55 -10.01
N PHE A 147 -6.08 8.25 -9.86
CA PHE A 147 -7.19 7.60 -10.55
C PHE A 147 -8.52 7.64 -9.79
N ASP A 148 -8.53 8.06 -8.52
CA ASP A 148 -9.77 8.39 -7.80
C ASP A 148 -10.31 9.74 -8.30
N LEU A 149 -9.44 10.75 -8.51
CA LEU A 149 -9.79 12.00 -9.20
C LEU A 149 -10.54 11.73 -10.52
N TYR A 150 -9.99 10.81 -11.31
CA TYR A 150 -10.46 10.48 -12.65
C TYR A 150 -11.36 9.22 -12.70
N ASP A 151 -11.96 8.82 -11.59
CA ASP A 151 -12.92 7.71 -11.53
C ASP A 151 -14.25 8.12 -12.25
N PRO A 152 -14.69 7.39 -13.30
CA PRO A 152 -15.93 7.69 -14.02
C PRO A 152 -17.21 7.40 -13.24
N ASP A 153 -17.13 6.73 -12.08
CA ASP A 153 -18.27 6.44 -11.19
C ASP A 153 -18.42 7.45 -10.05
N ARG A 154 -17.61 8.53 -10.02
CA ARG A 154 -17.91 9.72 -9.22
C ARG A 154 -19.25 10.33 -9.63
N ALA A 155 -20.02 10.79 -8.65
CA ALA A 155 -21.25 11.53 -8.91
C ALA A 155 -20.93 12.84 -9.66
N GLN A 156 -21.74 13.15 -10.68
CA GLN A 156 -21.42 14.22 -11.63
C GLN A 156 -22.18 15.53 -11.36
N ASN A 157 -23.18 15.47 -10.48
CA ASN A 157 -24.10 16.54 -10.07
C ASN A 157 -24.52 16.28 -8.61
N PRO A 158 -25.05 17.26 -7.87
CA PRO A 158 -25.80 16.98 -6.64
C PRO A 158 -27.11 16.22 -6.96
N ALA A 159 -27.66 15.50 -5.99
CA ALA A 159 -28.83 14.65 -6.18
C ALA A 159 -29.75 14.60 -4.95
N THR A 160 -31.04 14.36 -5.18
CA THR A 160 -31.95 13.81 -4.16
C THR A 160 -31.83 12.28 -4.13
N ILE A 161 -32.17 11.69 -2.98
CA ILE A 161 -32.14 10.24 -2.79
C ILE A 161 -33.57 9.78 -2.53
N GLU A 162 -34.10 8.96 -3.42
CA GLU A 162 -35.52 8.59 -3.48
C GLU A 162 -35.63 7.08 -3.68
N GLY A 163 -36.26 6.37 -2.73
CA GLY A 163 -36.34 4.90 -2.76
C GLY A 163 -35.00 4.16 -2.70
N GLY A 164 -33.91 4.84 -2.29
CA GLY A 164 -32.54 4.31 -2.35
C GLY A 164 -31.87 4.45 -3.72
N ILE A 165 -32.33 5.38 -4.55
CA ILE A 165 -31.80 5.67 -5.91
C ILE A 165 -31.36 7.13 -6.00
N GLU A 166 -30.25 7.39 -6.71
CA GLU A 166 -29.79 8.74 -7.03
C GLU A 166 -30.70 9.40 -8.09
N VAL A 167 -31.36 10.50 -7.72
CA VAL A 167 -32.17 11.33 -8.62
C VAL A 167 -31.45 12.67 -8.82
N LYS A 168 -30.96 12.90 -10.04
CA LYS A 168 -30.17 14.10 -10.39
C LYS A 168 -30.93 15.38 -10.02
N SER A 169 -30.23 16.28 -9.35
CA SER A 169 -30.72 17.61 -8.94
C SER A 169 -29.73 18.71 -9.35
N ASP A 170 -29.91 19.91 -8.78
CA ASP A 170 -29.06 21.08 -8.95
C ASP A 170 -28.76 21.73 -7.58
N TRP A 171 -27.72 22.56 -7.52
CA TRP A 171 -27.28 23.16 -6.25
C TRP A 171 -28.27 24.17 -5.66
N ALA A 172 -29.07 24.88 -6.46
CA ALA A 172 -30.06 25.82 -5.92
C ALA A 172 -31.23 25.06 -5.26
N THR A 173 -31.70 23.98 -5.88
CA THR A 173 -32.71 23.08 -5.32
C THR A 173 -32.22 22.42 -4.03
N ILE A 174 -30.99 21.91 -4.00
CA ILE A 174 -30.40 21.31 -2.79
C ILE A 174 -30.14 22.36 -1.70
N ASP A 175 -29.58 23.52 -2.02
CA ASP A 175 -29.32 24.57 -1.04
C ASP A 175 -30.61 25.09 -0.42
N ALA A 176 -31.68 25.25 -1.19
CA ALA A 176 -33.00 25.61 -0.67
C ALA A 176 -33.55 24.53 0.29
N LYS A 177 -33.53 23.25 -0.13
CA LYS A 177 -34.00 22.11 0.69
C LYS A 177 -33.25 22.05 2.04
N VAL A 178 -31.92 22.20 2.02
CA VAL A 178 -31.09 22.17 3.23
C VAL A 178 -31.34 23.40 4.11
N LYS A 179 -31.41 24.61 3.54
CA LYS A 179 -31.71 25.85 4.28
C LYS A 179 -33.06 25.80 4.98
N SER A 180 -34.11 25.32 4.31
CA SER A 180 -35.44 25.14 4.92
C SER A 180 -35.40 24.12 6.06
N ALA A 181 -34.70 22.99 5.90
CA ALA A 181 -34.57 21.98 6.96
C ALA A 181 -33.80 22.52 8.18
N LEU A 182 -32.71 23.25 7.97
CA LEU A 182 -31.94 23.92 9.03
C LEU A 182 -32.80 24.95 9.78
N ALA A 183 -33.53 25.81 9.05
CA ALA A 183 -34.40 26.82 9.64
C ALA A 183 -35.52 26.22 10.51
N ALA A 184 -36.02 25.04 10.14
CA ALA A 184 -37.02 24.28 10.90
C ALA A 184 -36.46 23.48 12.09
N ASN A 185 -35.15 23.21 12.13
CA ASN A 185 -34.50 22.32 13.11
C ASN A 185 -33.35 23.00 13.89
N LYS A 186 -33.46 24.30 14.16
CA LYS A 186 -32.45 25.08 14.92
C LYS A 186 -32.05 24.38 16.22
N GLY A 187 -30.76 24.33 16.52
CA GLY A 187 -30.21 23.64 17.68
C GLY A 187 -30.14 22.11 17.58
N LYS A 188 -30.74 21.49 16.55
CA LYS A 188 -30.72 20.03 16.30
C LYS A 188 -29.81 19.63 15.12
N THR A 189 -28.89 20.48 14.70
CA THR A 189 -27.93 20.17 13.63
C THR A 189 -26.83 19.26 14.16
N VAL A 190 -26.48 18.20 13.42
CA VAL A 190 -25.33 17.34 13.70
C VAL A 190 -24.48 17.20 12.44
N VAL A 191 -23.16 17.38 12.58
CA VAL A 191 -22.17 17.12 11.54
C VAL A 191 -21.35 15.90 11.94
N VAL A 192 -21.21 14.92 11.04
CA VAL A 192 -20.39 13.72 11.22
C VAL A 192 -19.27 13.73 10.20
N THR A 193 -18.03 13.54 10.67
CA THR A 193 -16.82 13.45 9.84
C THR A 193 -15.94 12.30 10.32
N LYS A 194 -14.92 11.92 9.53
CA LYS A 194 -13.72 11.27 10.11
C LYS A 194 -12.99 12.27 11.04
N PRO A 195 -12.10 11.82 11.94
CA PRO A 195 -11.22 12.71 12.69
C PRO A 195 -10.51 13.71 11.77
N LEU A 196 -10.59 15.01 12.08
CA LEU A 196 -10.17 16.06 11.17
C LEU A 196 -8.75 16.51 11.45
N ASP A 197 -7.88 16.31 10.47
CA ASP A 197 -6.50 16.82 10.52
C ASP A 197 -6.37 18.26 10.01
N SER A 198 -7.43 18.87 9.47
CA SER A 198 -7.45 20.27 8.98
C SER A 198 -7.90 21.25 10.06
N PRO A 199 -7.02 22.19 10.53
CA PRO A 199 -7.44 23.27 11.40
C PRO A 199 -8.52 24.16 10.78
N SER A 200 -8.42 24.48 9.48
CA SER A 200 -9.40 25.35 8.81
C SER A 200 -10.78 24.69 8.72
N THR A 201 -10.86 23.39 8.43
CA THR A 201 -12.13 22.65 8.41
C THR A 201 -12.73 22.49 9.82
N GLN A 202 -11.92 22.29 10.86
CA GLN A 202 -12.40 22.31 12.25
C GLN A 202 -13.03 23.67 12.62
N PHE A 203 -12.38 24.79 12.29
CA PHE A 203 -12.90 26.12 12.59
C PHE A 203 -14.20 26.44 11.83
N ILE A 204 -14.28 26.11 10.53
CA ILE A 204 -15.46 26.45 9.71
C ILE A 204 -16.69 25.60 10.06
N ILE A 205 -16.52 24.36 10.55
CA ILE A 205 -17.63 23.59 11.17
C ILE A 205 -18.13 24.32 12.42
N GLY A 206 -17.23 24.87 13.24
CA GLY A 206 -17.59 25.70 14.39
C GLY A 206 -18.37 26.95 14.01
N ASP A 207 -17.96 27.66 12.94
CA ASP A 207 -18.70 28.81 12.42
C ASP A 207 -20.06 28.41 11.83
N PHE A 208 -20.12 27.32 11.08
CA PHE A 208 -21.36 26.77 10.53
C PHE A 208 -22.38 26.46 11.64
N LEU A 209 -21.96 25.70 12.67
CA LEU A 209 -22.83 25.34 13.79
C LEU A 209 -23.29 26.56 14.60
N ARG A 210 -22.48 27.62 14.72
CA ARG A 210 -22.92 28.90 15.29
C ARG A 210 -24.00 29.56 14.43
N THR A 211 -23.74 29.72 13.13
CA THR A 211 -24.63 30.41 12.18
C THR A 211 -26.00 29.75 12.03
N VAL A 212 -26.08 28.41 12.03
CA VAL A 212 -27.36 27.68 11.92
C VAL A 212 -28.16 27.59 13.23
N GLY A 213 -27.71 28.25 14.30
CA GLY A 213 -28.42 28.31 15.57
C GLY A 213 -28.12 27.15 16.53
N GLY A 214 -26.92 26.58 16.46
CA GLY A 214 -26.43 25.54 17.37
C GLY A 214 -26.55 24.12 16.82
N GLY A 215 -25.74 23.23 17.40
CA GLY A 215 -25.68 21.81 17.03
C GLY A 215 -24.44 21.13 17.60
N LYS A 216 -24.05 19.98 17.02
CA LYS A 216 -22.87 19.19 17.42
C LYS A 216 -22.03 18.78 16.22
N HIS A 217 -20.75 18.55 16.46
CA HIS A 217 -19.84 17.86 15.56
C HIS A 217 -19.39 16.55 16.23
N TYR A 218 -19.46 15.45 15.50
CA TYR A 218 -18.98 14.13 15.92
C TYR A 218 -17.95 13.62 14.91
N GLU A 219 -16.72 13.48 15.37
CA GLU A 219 -15.70 12.75 14.64
C GLU A 219 -15.86 11.25 14.94
N ILE A 220 -15.96 10.44 13.89
CA ILE A 220 -16.16 8.99 13.96
C ILE A 220 -15.27 8.31 12.92
N SER A 221 -14.29 7.53 13.38
CA SER A 221 -13.65 6.48 12.59
C SER A 221 -13.91 5.11 13.22
N LEU A 222 -14.19 4.11 12.39
CA LEU A 222 -14.51 2.75 12.81
C LEU A 222 -13.30 1.81 12.82
N THR A 223 -12.16 2.22 12.26
CA THR A 223 -10.90 1.42 12.28
C THR A 223 -9.69 2.17 12.84
N SER A 224 -9.83 3.42 13.30
CA SER A 224 -8.69 4.20 13.79
C SER A 224 -8.02 3.59 15.02
N ALA A 225 -6.73 3.23 14.86
CA ALA A 225 -5.87 2.82 15.96
C ALA A 225 -5.51 3.99 16.90
N GLU A 226 -5.72 5.25 16.49
CA GLU A 226 -5.37 6.43 17.28
C GLU A 226 -6.19 6.51 18.58
N GLU A 227 -7.48 6.16 18.54
CA GLU A 227 -8.37 6.22 19.73
C GLU A 227 -7.81 5.37 20.87
N VAL A 228 -7.35 4.16 20.56
CA VAL A 228 -6.84 3.20 21.55
C VAL A 228 -5.50 3.65 22.14
N VAL A 229 -4.57 4.11 21.29
CA VAL A 229 -3.27 4.65 21.73
C VAL A 229 -3.48 5.87 22.63
N SER A 230 -4.36 6.79 22.24
CA SER A 230 -4.67 8.01 23.00
C SER A 230 -5.29 7.72 24.36
N LYS A 231 -6.28 6.81 24.42
CA LYS A 231 -6.89 6.33 25.68
C LYS A 231 -5.85 5.62 26.57
N GLY A 232 -4.93 4.86 25.96
CA GLY A 232 -3.79 4.26 26.65
C GLY A 232 -2.84 5.29 27.28
N GLN A 233 -2.41 6.32 26.53
CA GLN A 233 -1.59 7.41 27.06
C GLN A 233 -2.31 8.16 28.21
N ALA A 234 -3.61 8.42 28.07
CA ALA A 234 -4.41 9.09 29.09
C ALA A 234 -4.48 8.27 30.39
N ALA A 235 -4.72 6.96 30.31
CA ALA A 235 -4.73 6.08 31.48
C ALA A 235 -3.33 5.94 32.13
N SER A 236 -2.27 5.84 31.32
CA SER A 236 -0.89 5.64 31.79
C SER A 236 -0.24 6.89 32.36
N TYR A 237 -0.55 8.08 31.84
CA TYR A 237 0.20 9.33 32.11
C TYR A 237 -0.67 10.57 32.30
N GLY A 238 -2.00 10.46 32.24
CA GLY A 238 -2.93 11.57 32.47
C GLY A 238 -3.16 12.52 31.28
N LYS A 239 -2.50 12.32 30.12
CA LYS A 239 -2.70 13.15 28.91
C LYS A 239 -3.05 12.28 27.68
N ALA A 240 -4.12 12.67 26.97
CA ALA A 240 -4.55 12.05 25.73
C ALA A 240 -3.75 12.59 24.52
N ILE A 241 -2.77 11.82 24.06
CA ILE A 241 -1.87 12.16 22.94
C ILE A 241 -1.57 10.92 22.09
N ILE A 242 -1.08 11.14 20.87
CA ILE A 242 -0.29 10.16 20.11
C ILE A 242 1.17 10.60 20.18
N PRO A 243 2.09 9.88 20.85
CA PRO A 243 3.51 10.24 20.84
C PRO A 243 4.12 9.97 19.45
N ASN A 244 5.27 10.59 19.16
CA ASN A 244 6.11 10.18 18.04
C ASN A 244 6.94 8.94 18.42
N TYR A 245 7.18 8.07 17.44
CA TYR A 245 7.87 6.80 17.63
C TYR A 245 9.13 6.73 16.75
N HIS A 246 10.30 6.83 17.38
CA HIS A 246 11.59 6.94 16.69
C HIS A 246 12.22 5.57 16.43
N PHE A 247 11.78 4.94 15.35
CA PHE A 247 12.39 3.71 14.82
C PHE A 247 13.84 3.94 14.35
N ASP A 248 14.23 5.19 14.05
CA ASP A 248 15.61 5.58 13.70
C ASP A 248 16.58 5.56 14.91
N LEU A 249 16.04 5.56 16.13
CA LEU A 249 16.80 5.48 17.38
C LEU A 249 16.77 4.08 18.03
N ALA A 250 16.02 3.13 17.47
CA ALA A 250 15.85 1.80 18.03
C ALA A 250 16.90 0.79 17.53
N ASN A 251 17.61 0.15 18.46
CA ASN A 251 18.43 -1.04 18.25
C ASN A 251 17.59 -2.33 18.32
N VAL A 252 16.56 -2.35 19.17
CA VAL A 252 15.65 -3.51 19.33
C VAL A 252 14.22 -3.03 19.30
N ILE A 253 13.43 -3.58 18.37
CA ILE A 253 12.00 -3.27 18.21
C ILE A 253 11.18 -4.52 18.55
N LEU A 254 10.12 -4.32 19.32
CA LEU A 254 9.03 -5.28 19.47
C LEU A 254 7.71 -4.65 18.98
N SER A 255 7.07 -5.27 17.99
CA SER A 255 5.68 -4.96 17.64
C SER A 255 4.72 -6.03 18.18
N ILE A 256 3.52 -5.62 18.60
CA ILE A 256 2.41 -6.50 19.00
C ILE A 256 1.17 -6.14 18.17
N ASP A 257 0.91 -6.93 17.12
CA ASP A 257 -0.08 -6.71 16.03
C ASP A 257 0.01 -5.34 15.31
N CYS A 258 1.10 -4.60 15.53
CA CYS A 258 1.32 -3.26 14.99
C CYS A 258 2.00 -3.30 13.61
N ASP A 259 1.23 -3.08 12.54
CA ASP A 259 1.74 -2.93 11.17
C ASP A 259 2.27 -1.51 10.93
N PHE A 260 3.31 -1.13 11.68
CA PHE A 260 3.84 0.24 11.71
C PHE A 260 4.37 0.76 10.37
N MET A 261 4.74 -0.13 9.45
CA MET A 261 5.13 0.24 8.08
C MET A 261 3.94 0.30 7.10
N GLY A 262 2.80 -0.30 7.45
CA GLY A 262 1.54 -0.27 6.69
C GLY A 262 0.62 0.87 7.14
N ASN A 263 -0.63 0.54 7.47
CA ASN A 263 -1.69 1.54 7.71
C ASN A 263 -1.62 2.23 9.09
N TRP A 264 -0.63 1.93 9.95
CA TRP A 264 -0.60 2.47 11.31
C TRP A 264 0.13 3.82 11.42
N LEU A 265 -0.66 4.88 11.66
CA LEU A 265 -0.29 6.28 11.89
C LEU A 265 0.43 6.98 10.73
N SER A 266 1.62 6.52 10.32
CA SER A 266 2.51 7.23 9.39
C SER A 266 3.49 6.24 8.73
N GLY A 267 2.95 5.29 7.95
CA GLY A 267 3.70 4.16 7.39
C GLY A 267 4.95 4.56 6.59
N GLU A 268 4.89 5.61 5.78
CA GLU A 268 6.03 6.12 5.01
C GLU A 268 7.17 6.66 5.89
N GLU A 269 6.84 7.40 6.95
CA GLU A 269 7.82 7.95 7.91
C GLU A 269 8.47 6.83 8.71
N HIS A 270 7.67 5.89 9.23
CA HIS A 270 8.18 4.74 9.96
C HIS A 270 9.01 3.79 9.08
N GLN A 271 8.68 3.63 7.80
CA GLN A 271 9.50 2.89 6.83
C GLN A 271 10.88 3.55 6.63
N LYS A 272 10.94 4.89 6.54
CA LYS A 272 12.21 5.63 6.47
C LYS A 272 13.03 5.54 7.76
N ASP A 273 12.38 5.62 8.91
CA ASP A 273 13.07 5.51 10.20
C ASP A 273 13.56 4.08 10.48
N PHE A 274 12.79 3.06 10.12
CA PHE A 274 13.21 1.66 10.16
C PHE A 274 14.35 1.36 9.17
N SER A 275 14.29 1.85 7.92
CA SER A 275 15.33 1.57 6.92
C SER A 275 16.68 2.17 7.28
N LYS A 276 16.73 3.33 7.95
CA LYS A 276 17.96 3.91 8.51
C LYS A 276 18.71 2.95 9.44
N ARG A 277 18.00 2.07 10.16
CA ARG A 277 18.57 1.01 11.02
C ARG A 277 18.63 -0.37 10.37
N ARG A 278 18.41 -0.45 9.03
CA ARG A 278 18.70 -1.60 8.16
C ARG A 278 19.74 -1.28 7.07
N ASN A 279 20.21 -0.05 7.02
CA ASN A 279 21.09 0.47 5.98
C ASN A 279 22.55 0.07 6.22
N LEU A 280 23.14 -0.65 5.26
CA LEU A 280 24.56 -1.07 5.25
C LEU A 280 25.32 -0.53 4.04
N ARG A 281 24.84 0.56 3.41
CA ARG A 281 25.50 1.20 2.25
C ARG A 281 26.90 1.73 2.62
N PRO A 282 27.89 1.63 1.71
CA PRO A 282 29.28 2.00 1.98
C PRO A 282 29.50 3.51 2.14
N ASN A 283 30.66 3.90 2.67
CA ASN A 283 31.08 5.30 2.74
C ASN A 283 31.15 5.94 1.35
N GLY A 284 30.72 7.21 1.24
CA GLY A 284 30.66 7.95 -0.01
C GLY A 284 29.43 7.65 -0.88
N SER A 285 28.48 6.85 -0.39
CA SER A 285 27.18 6.63 -1.03
C SER A 285 26.14 7.69 -0.63
N ILE A 286 25.15 7.90 -1.50
CA ILE A 286 23.93 8.63 -1.16
C ILE A 286 23.16 7.81 -0.12
N HIS A 287 22.91 8.40 1.04
CA HIS A 287 22.48 7.69 2.25
C HIS A 287 23.49 6.64 2.73
N GLN A 288 24.80 6.94 2.71
CA GLN A 288 25.82 6.10 3.38
C GLN A 288 25.42 5.73 4.81
N SER A 289 25.78 4.55 5.28
CA SER A 289 25.43 4.11 6.64
C SER A 289 26.23 4.85 7.72
N SER A 290 25.57 5.13 8.85
CA SER A 290 26.20 5.59 10.10
C SER A 290 26.55 4.44 11.05
N SER A 291 26.27 3.19 10.67
CA SER A 291 26.29 2.03 11.57
C SER A 291 26.53 0.74 10.79
N ALA A 292 27.63 0.03 11.05
CA ALA A 292 27.90 -1.30 10.51
C ALA A 292 27.06 -2.40 11.21
N ASP A 293 25.80 -2.10 11.49
CA ASP A 293 24.90 -2.90 12.32
C ASP A 293 23.43 -2.67 11.93
N VAL A 294 22.61 -3.71 12.09
CA VAL A 294 21.16 -3.66 11.82
C VAL A 294 20.38 -3.82 13.12
N ASN A 295 19.22 -3.17 13.25
CA ASN A 295 18.36 -3.40 14.41
C ASN A 295 17.90 -4.86 14.48
N LEU A 296 17.64 -5.35 15.69
CA LEU A 296 16.88 -6.59 15.90
C LEU A 296 15.39 -6.22 15.91
N PHE A 297 14.59 -6.93 15.13
CA PHE A 297 13.14 -6.71 15.09
C PHE A 297 12.39 -8.00 15.41
N VAL A 298 11.56 -7.95 16.45
CA VAL A 298 10.62 -9.01 16.83
C VAL A 298 9.19 -8.55 16.52
N ALA A 299 8.44 -9.34 15.77
CA ALA A 299 7.02 -9.08 15.52
C ALA A 299 6.15 -10.17 16.14
N ALA A 300 5.34 -9.81 17.13
CA ALA A 300 4.30 -10.67 17.66
C ALA A 300 2.97 -10.34 16.99
N GLU A 301 2.36 -11.29 16.30
CA GLU A 301 1.29 -11.01 15.35
C GLU A 301 0.29 -12.16 15.25
N SER A 302 -1.00 -11.80 15.26
CA SER A 302 -2.12 -12.68 14.98
C SER A 302 -2.35 -12.92 13.49
N VAL A 303 -2.02 -11.92 12.65
CA VAL A 303 -2.07 -11.99 11.18
C VAL A 303 -0.68 -11.66 10.64
N PRO A 304 -0.08 -12.46 9.74
CA PRO A 304 1.18 -12.11 9.09
C PRO A 304 1.06 -10.82 8.25
N THR A 305 1.72 -9.73 8.68
CA THR A 305 1.62 -8.42 8.01
C THR A 305 2.83 -8.09 7.13
N MET A 306 2.76 -6.96 6.40
CA MET A 306 3.92 -6.40 5.69
C MET A 306 5.04 -6.05 6.68
N THR A 307 4.70 -5.46 7.83
CA THR A 307 5.66 -5.21 8.91
C THR A 307 6.31 -6.50 9.42
N GLY A 308 5.55 -7.49 9.89
CA GLY A 308 6.09 -8.73 10.45
C GLY A 308 6.88 -9.59 9.46
N SER A 309 6.64 -9.45 8.15
CA SER A 309 7.45 -10.10 7.11
C SER A 309 8.92 -9.61 7.07
N ASN A 310 9.21 -8.48 7.71
CA ASN A 310 10.54 -7.90 7.84
C ASN A 310 11.19 -8.12 9.22
N ALA A 311 10.50 -8.76 10.16
CA ALA A 311 11.06 -9.10 11.47
C ALA A 311 12.10 -10.22 11.38
N ASP A 312 13.11 -10.19 12.25
CA ASP A 312 14.13 -11.21 12.37
C ASP A 312 13.57 -12.47 13.06
N LEU A 313 12.77 -12.27 14.12
CA LEU A 313 11.96 -13.27 14.82
C LEU A 313 10.47 -12.90 14.74
N ARG A 314 9.60 -13.88 14.55
CA ARG A 314 8.14 -13.66 14.51
C ARG A 314 7.41 -14.60 15.46
N LEU A 315 6.62 -14.04 16.39
CA LEU A 315 5.83 -14.78 17.37
C LEU A 315 4.37 -14.85 16.89
N ALA A 316 3.88 -16.05 16.59
CA ALA A 316 2.51 -16.24 16.12
C ALA A 316 1.55 -16.37 17.32
N ILE A 317 0.70 -15.37 17.53
CA ILE A 317 -0.22 -15.31 18.67
C ILE A 317 -1.69 -15.44 18.26
N ARG A 318 -2.56 -15.76 19.22
CA ARG A 318 -4.02 -15.78 19.02
C ARG A 318 -4.58 -14.34 19.07
N PRO A 319 -5.56 -13.97 18.23
CA PRO A 319 -6.34 -12.75 18.44
C PRO A 319 -6.97 -12.75 19.85
N GLY A 320 -6.60 -11.79 20.70
CA GLY A 320 -6.99 -11.69 22.11
C GLY A 320 -5.88 -12.01 23.12
N ASP A 321 -4.82 -12.73 22.73
CA ASP A 321 -3.71 -13.07 23.64
C ASP A 321 -2.63 -11.97 23.74
N GLN A 322 -2.78 -10.83 23.03
CA GLN A 322 -1.79 -9.75 23.00
C GLN A 322 -1.43 -9.20 24.39
N THR A 323 -2.45 -8.97 25.23
CA THR A 323 -2.29 -8.43 26.59
C THR A 323 -1.57 -9.42 27.50
N LYS A 324 -1.78 -10.73 27.31
CA LYS A 324 -1.08 -11.79 28.04
C LYS A 324 0.38 -11.93 27.60
N LEU A 325 0.68 -11.75 26.31
CA LEU A 325 2.07 -11.67 25.82
C LEU A 325 2.82 -10.50 26.46
N ALA A 326 2.19 -9.32 26.55
CA ALA A 326 2.79 -8.16 27.20
C ALA A 326 3.06 -8.41 28.70
N LEU A 327 2.19 -9.14 29.41
CA LEU A 327 2.45 -9.63 30.77
C LEU A 327 3.63 -10.62 30.82
N ALA A 328 3.70 -11.58 29.90
CA ALA A 328 4.79 -12.57 29.86
C ALA A 328 6.15 -11.88 29.66
N LEU A 329 6.21 -10.89 28.78
CA LEU A 329 7.40 -10.04 28.61
C LEU A 329 7.72 -9.22 29.87
N ALA A 330 6.71 -8.66 30.55
CA ALA A 330 6.90 -7.96 31.82
C ALA A 330 7.41 -8.90 32.94
N ALA A 331 7.00 -10.17 32.94
CA ALA A 331 7.52 -11.20 33.85
C ALA A 331 8.98 -11.54 33.55
N ALA A 332 9.32 -11.82 32.29
CA ALA A 332 10.68 -12.10 31.85
C ALA A 332 11.65 -10.91 32.11
N LEU A 333 11.19 -9.67 31.92
CA LEU A 333 11.93 -8.47 32.32
C LEU A 333 12.10 -8.37 33.85
N GLY A 334 11.09 -8.80 34.63
CA GLY A 334 11.14 -8.83 36.09
C GLY A 334 12.16 -9.82 36.67
N GLU A 335 12.41 -10.93 35.97
CA GLU A 335 13.51 -11.86 36.25
C GLU A 335 14.89 -11.23 35.96
N LEU A 336 14.97 -10.34 34.97
CA LEU A 336 16.19 -9.58 34.62
C LEU A 336 16.43 -8.33 35.49
N GLY A 337 15.52 -8.03 36.43
CA GLY A 337 15.64 -6.93 37.38
C GLY A 337 14.76 -5.70 37.09
N ALA A 338 13.83 -5.78 36.13
CA ALA A 338 12.82 -4.74 35.95
C ALA A 338 11.85 -4.68 37.13
N ASN A 339 11.36 -3.49 37.46
CA ASN A 339 10.38 -3.30 38.53
C ASN A 339 8.95 -3.61 38.03
N THR A 340 8.64 -4.89 37.88
CA THR A 340 7.33 -5.40 37.40
C THR A 340 6.65 -6.42 38.32
N LYS A 341 7.31 -6.82 39.42
CA LYS A 341 6.88 -7.96 40.26
C LYS A 341 5.54 -7.75 40.98
N ASP A 342 5.24 -6.50 41.33
CA ASP A 342 3.97 -6.05 41.91
C ASP A 342 2.77 -6.19 40.95
N LEU A 343 3.04 -6.25 39.65
CA LEU A 343 2.01 -6.25 38.60
C LEU A 343 1.55 -7.68 38.24
N LEU A 344 2.41 -8.67 38.48
CA LEU A 344 2.17 -10.07 38.11
C LEU A 344 1.10 -10.75 38.99
N ASN A 345 0.81 -10.23 40.19
CA ASN A 345 -0.19 -10.77 41.11
C ASN A 345 -0.04 -12.29 41.39
N GLY A 346 1.20 -12.80 41.37
CA GLY A 346 1.53 -14.23 41.56
C GLY A 346 1.64 -15.06 40.27
N ALA A 347 1.33 -14.49 39.10
CA ALA A 347 1.54 -15.16 37.81
C ALA A 347 3.04 -15.37 37.52
N THR A 348 3.40 -16.57 37.07
CA THR A 348 4.76 -16.92 36.62
C THR A 348 4.87 -16.84 35.10
N LEU A 349 6.10 -16.68 34.59
CA LEU A 349 6.35 -16.66 33.15
C LEU A 349 5.83 -17.94 32.47
N SER A 350 6.26 -19.12 32.94
CA SER A 350 5.87 -20.40 32.35
C SER A 350 4.36 -20.64 32.38
N GLY A 351 3.67 -20.16 33.42
CA GLY A 351 2.21 -20.17 33.48
C GLY A 351 1.58 -19.37 32.34
N LEU A 352 1.95 -18.08 32.20
CA LEU A 352 1.48 -17.22 31.12
C LEU A 352 1.80 -17.77 29.73
N VAL A 353 3.00 -18.33 29.52
CA VAL A 353 3.45 -18.85 28.22
C VAL A 353 2.76 -20.15 27.82
N SER A 354 2.45 -21.03 28.78
CA SER A 354 1.76 -22.32 28.52
C SER A 354 0.45 -22.18 27.74
N GLU A 355 -0.23 -21.03 27.86
CA GLU A 355 -1.49 -20.73 27.17
C GLU A 355 -1.32 -19.94 25.86
N LEU A 356 -0.14 -19.36 25.60
CA LEU A 356 0.14 -18.49 24.45
C LEU A 356 0.47 -19.24 23.15
N GLY A 357 1.00 -20.47 23.25
CA GLY A 357 1.43 -21.23 22.08
C GLY A 357 2.71 -20.74 21.40
N VAL A 358 3.55 -19.98 22.12
CA VAL A 358 4.86 -19.49 21.67
C VAL A 358 5.98 -19.97 22.59
N SER A 359 7.24 -19.98 22.14
CA SER A 359 8.36 -20.48 22.95
C SER A 359 8.72 -19.57 24.13
N GLU A 360 8.87 -20.15 25.33
CA GLU A 360 9.38 -19.43 26.51
C GLU A 360 10.82 -18.94 26.28
N GLU A 361 11.64 -19.71 25.53
CA GLU A 361 13.00 -19.29 25.14
C GLU A 361 12.95 -17.99 24.33
N ASN A 362 12.04 -17.90 23.36
CA ASN A 362 11.91 -16.72 22.50
C ASN A 362 11.41 -15.49 23.27
N ILE A 363 10.53 -15.66 24.26
CA ILE A 363 10.13 -14.56 25.17
C ILE A 363 11.29 -14.13 26.06
N ARG A 364 12.04 -15.07 26.65
CA ARG A 364 13.23 -14.79 27.47
C ARG A 364 14.32 -14.06 26.66
N LYS A 365 14.56 -14.50 25.43
CA LYS A 365 15.45 -13.85 24.46
C LYS A 365 15.01 -12.44 24.09
N THR A 366 13.73 -12.26 23.76
CA THR A 366 13.15 -10.94 23.43
C THR A 366 13.28 -9.98 24.62
N ALA A 367 12.91 -10.40 25.83
CA ALA A 367 13.07 -9.61 27.04
C ALA A 367 14.53 -9.25 27.32
N LYS A 368 15.47 -10.20 27.14
CA LYS A 368 16.91 -9.97 27.29
C LYS A 368 17.42 -8.93 26.28
N ALA A 369 17.05 -9.04 25.00
CA ALA A 369 17.49 -8.11 23.97
C ALA A 369 16.99 -6.68 24.22
N LEU A 370 15.72 -6.53 24.61
CA LEU A 370 15.13 -5.26 25.04
C LEU A 370 15.88 -4.69 26.27
N TRP A 371 16.09 -5.51 27.32
CA TRP A 371 16.76 -5.10 28.56
C TRP A 371 18.24 -4.70 28.36
N SER A 372 18.95 -5.37 27.45
CA SER A 372 20.31 -4.98 27.06
C SER A 372 20.36 -3.69 26.21
N ASN A 373 19.22 -3.19 25.72
CA ASN A 373 19.12 -1.98 24.89
C ASN A 373 18.16 -0.93 25.49
N LYS A 374 18.05 -0.84 26.83
CA LYS A 374 17.24 0.20 27.49
C LYS A 374 17.54 1.61 26.97
N GLY A 375 16.48 2.37 26.69
CA GLY A 375 16.54 3.69 26.07
C GLY A 375 16.99 3.73 24.61
N LYS A 376 17.28 2.56 24.02
CA LYS A 376 17.53 2.31 22.59
C LYS A 376 16.67 1.13 22.10
N SER A 377 15.57 0.85 22.80
CA SER A 377 14.60 -0.16 22.43
C SER A 377 13.26 0.49 22.13
N LEU A 378 12.30 -0.24 21.56
CA LEU A 378 10.98 0.29 21.27
C LEU A 378 9.94 -0.83 21.34
N VAL A 379 8.85 -0.61 22.07
CA VAL A 379 7.68 -1.50 22.08
C VAL A 379 6.47 -0.75 21.54
N VAL A 380 5.76 -1.33 20.56
CA VAL A 380 4.55 -0.73 19.96
C VAL A 380 3.42 -1.74 19.80
N ALA A 381 2.18 -1.30 19.98
CA ALA A 381 0.96 -2.05 19.65
C ALA A 381 -0.02 -1.13 18.89
N GLY A 382 -0.87 -1.71 18.03
CA GLY A 382 -1.79 -0.94 17.20
C GLY A 382 -2.39 -1.74 16.05
N SER A 383 -3.00 -1.05 15.08
CA SER A 383 -3.78 -1.63 13.96
C SER A 383 -5.02 -2.43 14.39
N LEU A 384 -5.92 -2.68 13.44
CA LEU A 384 -7.22 -3.33 13.68
C LEU A 384 -7.12 -4.74 14.31
N ALA A 385 -6.00 -5.43 14.09
CA ALA A 385 -5.71 -6.73 14.72
C ALA A 385 -5.47 -6.63 16.24
N ALA A 386 -4.86 -5.53 16.72
CA ALA A 386 -4.68 -5.28 18.16
C ALA A 386 -5.91 -4.60 18.81
N THR A 387 -6.85 -4.07 18.02
CA THR A 387 -8.13 -3.51 18.51
C THR A 387 -9.05 -4.64 18.99
N THR A 388 -8.70 -5.29 20.09
CA THR A 388 -9.52 -6.27 20.81
C THR A 388 -10.33 -5.59 21.94
N LYS A 389 -11.08 -6.37 22.72
CA LYS A 389 -11.82 -5.85 23.89
C LYS A 389 -10.89 -5.20 24.93
N ASP A 390 -9.67 -5.71 25.05
CA ASP A 390 -8.68 -5.31 26.08
C ASP A 390 -7.62 -4.34 25.52
N ALA A 391 -7.84 -3.79 24.32
CA ALA A 391 -6.82 -3.04 23.58
C ALA A 391 -6.28 -1.80 24.31
N VAL A 392 -7.10 -1.14 25.14
CA VAL A 392 -6.64 -0.02 25.98
C VAL A 392 -5.71 -0.52 27.09
N ASP A 393 -5.98 -1.68 27.68
CA ASP A 393 -5.12 -2.28 28.71
C ASP A 393 -3.83 -2.85 28.11
N LEU A 394 -3.86 -3.33 26.86
CA LEU A 394 -2.66 -3.60 26.07
C LEU A 394 -1.79 -2.34 25.88
N GLN A 395 -2.38 -1.19 25.54
CA GLN A 395 -1.61 0.06 25.42
C GLN A 395 -1.04 0.52 26.77
N VAL A 396 -1.76 0.32 27.87
CA VAL A 396 -1.25 0.57 29.23
C VAL A 396 -0.04 -0.33 29.54
N LEU A 397 -0.07 -1.62 29.18
CA LEU A 397 1.09 -2.50 29.32
C LEU A 397 2.25 -2.14 28.37
N VAL A 398 1.99 -1.69 27.15
CA VAL A 398 3.05 -1.21 26.23
C VAL A 398 3.70 0.08 26.75
N ASN A 399 2.92 0.98 27.36
CA ASN A 399 3.45 2.16 28.04
C ASN A 399 4.30 1.78 29.26
N LEU A 400 3.85 0.82 30.08
CA LEU A 400 4.65 0.25 31.16
C LEU A 400 5.98 -0.32 30.63
N LEU A 401 5.93 -1.16 29.59
CA LEU A 401 7.12 -1.80 29.01
C LEU A 401 8.13 -0.75 28.53
N ASN A 402 7.69 0.29 27.81
CA ASN A 402 8.55 1.39 27.42
C ASN A 402 9.07 2.21 28.62
N SER A 403 8.28 2.36 29.68
CA SER A 403 8.71 3.04 30.91
C SER A 403 9.81 2.28 31.65
N VAL A 404 9.64 0.96 31.89
CA VAL A 404 10.66 0.14 32.57
C VAL A 404 11.89 -0.15 31.70
N LEU A 405 11.77 -0.03 30.38
CA LEU A 405 12.88 -0.05 29.42
C LEU A 405 13.54 1.32 29.22
N GLU A 406 13.12 2.36 29.95
CA GLU A 406 13.64 3.73 29.84
C GLU A 406 13.55 4.35 28.44
N ASN A 407 12.57 3.93 27.64
CA ASN A 407 12.36 4.36 26.25
C ASN A 407 11.61 5.70 26.14
N ASP A 408 10.82 6.04 27.17
CA ASP A 408 10.05 7.29 27.21
C ASP A 408 10.97 8.52 27.26
N GLY A 409 10.69 9.50 26.41
CA GLY A 409 11.56 10.65 26.16
C GLY A 409 12.76 10.34 25.25
N LYS A 410 12.92 9.12 24.73
CA LYS A 410 14.03 8.73 23.84
C LYS A 410 13.54 8.16 22.51
N THR A 411 13.03 6.93 22.51
CA THR A 411 12.44 6.28 21.33
C THR A 411 10.92 6.46 21.27
N VAL A 412 10.29 6.82 22.39
CA VAL A 412 8.91 7.30 22.47
C VAL A 412 8.94 8.79 22.86
N ASP A 413 8.67 9.68 21.91
CA ASP A 413 8.65 11.12 22.11
C ASP A 413 7.22 11.61 22.39
N HIS A 414 6.96 11.93 23.65
CA HIS A 414 5.71 12.55 24.11
C HIS A 414 5.79 14.08 24.21
N SER A 415 6.99 14.67 24.03
CA SER A 415 7.23 16.11 24.13
C SER A 415 6.94 16.81 22.80
N ASN A 416 7.20 16.15 21.67
CA ASN A 416 6.74 16.53 20.34
C ASN A 416 5.77 15.44 19.80
N PRO A 417 4.51 15.36 20.28
CA PRO A 417 3.56 14.32 19.85
C PRO A 417 3.08 14.49 18.41
N LYS A 418 2.55 13.42 17.79
CA LYS A 418 1.83 13.51 16.51
C LYS A 418 0.53 14.29 16.66
N LYS A 419 -0.33 13.90 17.60
CA LYS A 419 -1.64 14.56 17.85
C LYS A 419 -1.86 14.77 19.34
N GLU A 420 -2.51 15.88 19.70
CA GLU A 420 -2.95 16.18 21.07
C GLU A 420 -4.47 16.38 21.11
N GLY A 421 -5.16 15.62 21.97
CA GLY A 421 -6.62 15.57 21.94
C GLY A 421 -7.13 14.79 20.72
N LEU A 422 -7.90 13.74 20.97
CA LEU A 422 -8.53 12.93 19.92
C LEU A 422 -9.96 12.63 20.33
N ALA A 423 -10.85 12.64 19.34
CA ALA A 423 -12.25 12.31 19.56
C ALA A 423 -12.44 10.84 19.95
N ASP A 424 -13.32 10.60 20.92
CA ASP A 424 -13.80 9.27 21.28
C ASP A 424 -14.76 8.78 20.17
N SER A 425 -14.24 8.24 19.08
CA SER A 425 -15.04 7.81 17.92
C SER A 425 -16.06 6.73 18.31
N SER A 426 -15.67 5.77 19.15
CA SER A 426 -16.57 4.72 19.65
C SER A 426 -17.63 5.25 20.63
N GLY A 427 -17.33 6.29 21.42
CA GLY A 427 -18.30 7.02 22.25
C GLY A 427 -19.24 7.91 21.43
N ASN A 428 -18.71 8.59 20.40
CA ASN A 428 -19.45 9.45 19.49
C ASN A 428 -20.46 8.65 18.66
N LEU A 429 -20.07 7.49 18.13
CA LEU A 429 -20.96 6.56 17.40
C LEU A 429 -22.16 6.14 18.27
N LYS A 430 -21.90 5.77 19.53
CA LYS A 430 -22.96 5.39 20.49
C LYS A 430 -23.87 6.56 20.84
N SER A 431 -23.31 7.76 20.98
CA SER A 431 -24.04 9.00 21.26
C SER A 431 -24.95 9.39 20.08
N LEU A 432 -24.43 9.40 18.86
CA LEU A 432 -25.18 9.62 17.63
C LEU A 432 -26.35 8.62 17.49
N ALA A 433 -26.08 7.33 17.70
CA ALA A 433 -27.10 6.28 17.64
C ALA A 433 -28.20 6.45 18.70
N ALA A 434 -27.85 6.92 19.91
CA ALA A 434 -28.82 7.21 20.97
C ALA A 434 -29.64 8.48 20.68
N GLU A 435 -29.01 9.53 20.14
CA GLU A 435 -29.68 10.81 19.86
C GLU A 435 -30.60 10.76 18.64
N LEU A 436 -30.26 9.95 17.62
CA LEU A 436 -31.18 9.59 16.53
C LEU A 436 -32.44 8.88 17.08
N LYS A 437 -32.26 7.83 17.89
CA LYS A 437 -33.38 7.11 18.55
C LYS A 437 -34.23 7.97 19.49
N GLN A 438 -33.73 9.14 19.91
CA GLN A 438 -34.41 10.08 20.80
C GLN A 438 -35.01 11.30 20.06
N GLY A 439 -34.96 11.35 18.72
CA GLY A 439 -35.47 12.49 17.94
C GLY A 439 -34.74 13.81 18.22
N LYS A 440 -33.49 13.73 18.72
CA LYS A 440 -32.66 14.90 19.06
C LYS A 440 -31.91 15.46 17.85
N VAL A 441 -31.66 14.63 16.84
CA VAL A 441 -31.05 15.03 15.56
C VAL A 441 -32.16 15.45 14.59
N GLY A 442 -32.05 16.65 14.02
CA GLY A 442 -33.00 17.21 13.05
C GLY A 442 -32.42 17.23 11.64
N VAL A 443 -31.24 17.85 11.47
CA VAL A 443 -30.45 17.79 10.23
C VAL A 443 -29.12 17.11 10.52
N LEU A 444 -28.80 16.07 9.76
CA LEU A 444 -27.60 15.25 9.88
C LEU A 444 -26.74 15.38 8.63
N PHE A 445 -25.59 16.01 8.73
CA PHE A 445 -24.56 16.01 7.68
C PHE A 445 -23.58 14.86 7.93
N ILE A 446 -23.21 14.14 6.88
CA ILE A 446 -22.22 13.05 6.94
C ILE A 446 -21.21 13.26 5.81
N ASN A 447 -19.94 13.45 6.15
CA ASN A 447 -18.86 13.70 5.19
C ASN A 447 -17.77 12.62 5.33
N ASP A 448 -17.56 11.84 4.26
CA ASP A 448 -16.54 10.79 4.14
C ASP A 448 -16.62 9.64 5.19
N VAL A 449 -17.79 9.41 5.79
CA VAL A 449 -18.04 8.30 6.74
C VAL A 449 -19.16 7.41 6.21
N ASN A 450 -18.84 6.14 5.94
CA ASN A 450 -19.82 5.16 5.42
C ASN A 450 -20.32 4.22 6.53
N LEU A 451 -21.18 4.75 7.40
CA LEU A 451 -21.76 4.04 8.55
C LEU A 451 -22.54 2.78 8.15
N VAL A 452 -23.29 2.81 7.05
CA VAL A 452 -24.10 1.67 6.58
C VAL A 452 -23.24 0.49 6.17
N TYR A 453 -22.06 0.74 5.59
CA TYR A 453 -21.10 -0.31 5.23
C TYR A 453 -20.26 -0.78 6.42
N GLN A 454 -19.71 0.14 7.23
CA GLN A 454 -18.72 -0.17 8.26
C GLN A 454 -19.31 -0.49 9.66
N ALA A 455 -20.46 0.09 10.03
CA ALA A 455 -21.09 -0.15 11.34
C ALA A 455 -22.24 -1.16 11.27
N GLY A 456 -23.00 -1.21 10.16
CA GLY A 456 -23.98 -2.25 9.88
C GLY A 456 -25.25 -1.75 9.18
N GLU A 457 -26.02 -2.66 8.59
CA GLU A 457 -27.23 -2.33 7.83
C GLU A 457 -28.35 -1.70 8.68
N GLU A 458 -28.33 -1.88 10.01
CA GLU A 458 -29.24 -1.21 10.93
C GLU A 458 -29.17 0.33 10.82
N TRP A 459 -28.05 0.87 10.34
CA TRP A 459 -27.90 2.31 10.12
C TRP A 459 -28.81 2.86 9.03
N LYS A 460 -29.25 2.05 8.05
CA LYS A 460 -30.20 2.47 7.01
C LYS A 460 -31.46 3.08 7.61
N ASN A 461 -32.08 2.36 8.56
CA ASN A 461 -33.30 2.78 9.23
C ASN A 461 -33.05 3.81 10.35
N LEU A 462 -31.85 3.82 10.93
CA LEU A 462 -31.47 4.73 12.01
C LEU A 462 -31.17 6.14 11.52
N LEU A 463 -30.60 6.29 10.31
CA LEU A 463 -30.35 7.57 9.68
C LEU A 463 -31.66 8.32 9.39
N HIS A 464 -32.69 7.63 8.92
CA HIS A 464 -34.04 8.17 8.69
C HIS A 464 -34.81 8.59 9.97
N GLN A 465 -34.19 8.54 11.16
CA GLN A 465 -34.75 9.20 12.35
C GLN A 465 -34.46 10.72 12.38
N ALA A 466 -33.51 11.22 11.58
CA ALA A 466 -33.33 12.64 11.34
C ALA A 466 -34.32 13.14 10.26
N ALA A 467 -34.77 14.39 10.36
CA ALA A 467 -35.70 14.99 9.41
C ALA A 467 -35.07 15.31 8.04
N LEU A 468 -33.74 15.49 7.98
CA LEU A 468 -32.97 15.51 6.75
C LEU A 468 -31.56 14.95 6.97
N VAL A 469 -31.17 13.94 6.18
CA VAL A 469 -29.79 13.44 6.09
C VAL A 469 -29.15 13.92 4.78
N VAL A 470 -27.99 14.56 4.89
CA VAL A 470 -27.19 15.11 3.79
C VAL A 470 -25.83 14.41 3.76
N ALA A 471 -25.61 13.56 2.77
CA ALA A 471 -24.31 12.92 2.54
C ALA A 471 -23.43 13.82 1.64
N LEU A 472 -22.20 14.05 2.06
CA LEU A 472 -21.18 14.83 1.34
C LEU A 472 -20.06 13.87 0.91
N ASN A 473 -20.38 13.04 -0.07
CA ASN A 473 -19.50 11.99 -0.59
C ASN A 473 -19.20 12.25 -2.08
N ASP A 474 -18.18 11.59 -2.64
CA ASP A 474 -17.79 11.76 -4.05
C ASP A 474 -18.66 10.95 -5.03
N ARG A 475 -19.52 10.07 -4.49
CA ARG A 475 -20.42 9.14 -5.19
C ARG A 475 -21.60 8.77 -4.30
N ALA A 476 -22.62 8.16 -4.89
CA ALA A 476 -23.75 7.57 -4.17
C ALA A 476 -23.35 6.22 -3.53
N ASP A 477 -22.65 6.27 -2.40
CA ASP A 477 -22.26 5.09 -1.62
C ASP A 477 -23.38 4.54 -0.72
N GLU A 478 -23.12 3.46 0.01
CA GLU A 478 -24.12 2.77 0.84
C GLU A 478 -24.80 3.68 1.89
N THR A 479 -24.07 4.69 2.38
CA THR A 479 -24.60 5.69 3.33
C THR A 479 -25.31 6.84 2.60
N ALA A 480 -24.79 7.31 1.46
CA ALA A 480 -25.48 8.31 0.63
C ALA A 480 -26.80 7.80 0.06
N LEU A 481 -26.87 6.55 -0.44
CA LEU A 481 -28.10 5.88 -0.86
C LEU A 481 -29.09 5.64 0.30
N SER A 482 -28.64 5.78 1.54
CA SER A 482 -29.48 5.73 2.76
C SER A 482 -29.74 7.13 3.35
N SER A 483 -29.48 8.20 2.59
CA SER A 483 -29.70 9.60 2.98
C SER A 483 -30.95 10.19 2.29
N ASN A 484 -31.10 11.52 2.29
CA ASN A 484 -32.15 12.22 1.53
C ASN A 484 -31.58 13.15 0.43
N VAL A 485 -30.27 13.39 0.45
CA VAL A 485 -29.52 14.32 -0.40
C VAL A 485 -28.08 13.84 -0.51
N LEU A 486 -27.58 13.69 -1.73
CA LEU A 486 -26.15 13.64 -2.02
C LEU A 486 -25.68 15.03 -2.46
N ALA A 487 -24.94 15.70 -1.58
CA ALA A 487 -24.23 16.94 -1.86
C ALA A 487 -22.81 16.59 -2.36
N THR A 488 -22.74 16.26 -3.64
CA THR A 488 -21.56 15.73 -4.34
C THR A 488 -20.28 16.53 -4.12
N THR A 489 -19.29 15.91 -3.48
CA THR A 489 -18.06 16.57 -3.03
C THR A 489 -16.91 16.54 -4.06
N THR A 490 -15.94 17.43 -3.88
CA THR A 490 -14.71 17.53 -4.68
C THR A 490 -13.65 16.53 -4.24
N HIS A 491 -12.80 16.09 -5.18
CA HIS A 491 -11.56 15.39 -4.87
C HIS A 491 -10.51 16.39 -4.32
N PHE A 492 -9.54 15.94 -3.52
CA PHE A 492 -8.55 16.84 -2.88
C PHE A 492 -7.68 17.64 -3.88
N LEU A 493 -7.56 17.15 -5.12
CA LEU A 493 -6.88 17.84 -6.23
C LEU A 493 -7.74 18.93 -6.91
N GLU A 494 -9.01 19.08 -6.51
CA GLU A 494 -9.99 20.03 -7.04
C GLU A 494 -10.39 21.13 -6.04
N SER A 495 -10.05 21.00 -4.76
CA SER A 495 -10.37 21.96 -3.68
C SER A 495 -9.16 22.40 -2.86
N TRP A 496 -9.30 23.57 -2.21
CA TRP A 496 -8.34 24.10 -1.23
C TRP A 496 -8.54 23.49 0.16
N GLY A 497 -7.52 23.54 1.00
CA GLY A 497 -7.56 23.11 2.40
C GLY A 497 -6.20 23.19 3.10
N ASP A 498 -6.11 22.67 4.33
CA ASP A 498 -4.86 22.54 5.09
C ASP A 498 -4.83 21.27 5.96
N ALA A 499 -3.68 20.95 6.56
CA ALA A 499 -3.52 19.79 7.45
C ALA A 499 -2.44 20.02 8.52
N GLU A 500 -2.62 19.43 9.71
CA GLU A 500 -1.67 19.35 10.84
C GLU A 500 -1.59 17.90 11.41
N VAL A 501 -1.23 16.91 10.58
CA VAL A 501 -1.16 15.48 10.99
C VAL A 501 -0.04 15.16 12.00
N THR A 502 0.96 16.03 12.12
CA THR A 502 1.93 16.00 13.22
C THR A 502 2.03 17.39 13.79
N LYS A 503 1.90 17.52 15.11
CA LYS A 503 1.85 18.81 15.81
C LYS A 503 3.01 19.71 15.37
N GLY A 504 2.66 20.94 14.99
CA GLY A 504 3.60 21.95 14.51
C GLY A 504 4.06 21.80 13.05
N ILE A 505 3.68 20.73 12.35
CA ILE A 505 3.89 20.58 10.89
C ILE A 505 2.58 20.89 10.20
N PHE A 506 2.54 22.01 9.48
CA PHE A 506 1.38 22.42 8.73
C PHE A 506 1.63 22.31 7.23
N SER A 507 0.64 21.81 6.49
CA SER A 507 0.72 21.66 5.04
C SER A 507 -0.56 22.17 4.37
N ILE A 508 -0.42 22.75 3.18
CA ILE A 508 -1.54 23.32 2.42
C ILE A 508 -1.96 22.36 1.32
N GLN A 509 -3.26 22.10 1.21
CA GLN A 509 -3.85 21.40 0.09
C GLN A 509 -4.09 22.40 -1.03
N GLN A 510 -3.23 22.37 -2.05
CA GLN A 510 -3.45 23.10 -3.30
C GLN A 510 -4.22 22.21 -4.28
N PRO A 511 -5.29 22.73 -4.92
CA PRO A 511 -5.87 22.09 -6.09
C PRO A 511 -4.91 22.24 -7.29
N ALA A 512 -4.84 21.22 -8.12
CA ALA A 512 -4.04 21.19 -9.36
C ALA A 512 -4.90 21.03 -10.62
N ILE A 513 -6.22 20.99 -10.48
CA ILE A 513 -7.21 21.11 -11.55
C ILE A 513 -8.46 21.84 -11.00
N ARG A 514 -9.30 22.40 -11.88
CA ARG A 514 -10.66 22.83 -11.51
C ARG A 514 -11.56 21.59 -11.35
N PRO A 515 -12.64 21.63 -10.54
CA PRO A 515 -13.59 20.53 -10.41
C PRO A 515 -14.02 19.96 -11.77
N LEU A 516 -13.89 18.64 -11.95
CA LEU A 516 -14.21 17.94 -13.20
C LEU A 516 -15.72 17.82 -13.45
N PHE A 517 -16.51 17.95 -12.38
CA PHE A 517 -17.95 17.74 -12.36
C PHE A 517 -18.65 18.93 -11.67
N ASN A 518 -19.98 18.90 -11.62
CA ASN A 518 -20.78 19.88 -10.87
C ASN A 518 -20.75 19.57 -9.36
N SER A 519 -19.54 19.47 -8.80
CA SER A 519 -19.25 19.20 -7.39
C SER A 519 -18.86 20.48 -6.65
N ARG A 520 -18.99 20.46 -5.32
CA ARG A 520 -18.64 21.58 -4.43
C ARG A 520 -17.93 20.99 -3.20
N SER A 521 -16.91 21.65 -2.65
CA SER A 521 -16.21 21.13 -1.47
C SER A 521 -17.16 20.99 -0.28
N PHE A 522 -16.75 20.21 0.73
CA PHE A 522 -17.49 20.09 1.98
C PHE A 522 -17.66 21.47 2.63
N GLU A 523 -16.58 22.25 2.66
CA GLU A 523 -16.48 23.54 3.31
C GLU A 523 -17.23 24.64 2.55
N ASP A 524 -17.09 24.71 1.21
CA ASP A 524 -17.90 25.61 0.37
C ASP A 524 -19.40 25.23 0.42
N SER A 525 -19.73 23.96 0.68
CA SER A 525 -21.11 23.54 0.94
C SER A 525 -21.62 24.04 2.29
N LEU A 526 -20.81 24.00 3.35
CA LEU A 526 -21.17 24.63 4.63
C LEU A 526 -21.39 26.15 4.47
N ILE A 527 -20.51 26.84 3.75
CA ILE A 527 -20.66 28.27 3.41
C ILE A 527 -21.98 28.53 2.69
N ALA A 528 -22.26 27.75 1.65
CA ALA A 528 -23.47 27.89 0.85
C ALA A 528 -24.74 27.62 1.70
N PHE A 529 -24.77 26.54 2.48
CA PHE A 529 -25.89 26.18 3.36
C PHE A 529 -26.13 27.20 4.48
N ALA A 530 -25.07 27.82 5.02
CA ALA A 530 -25.17 28.87 6.04
C ALA A 530 -25.77 30.20 5.52
N GLY A 531 -25.78 30.42 4.21
CA GLY A 531 -26.32 31.64 3.59
C GLY A 531 -25.41 32.30 2.55
N GLY A 532 -24.21 31.74 2.30
CA GLY A 532 -23.24 32.27 1.34
C GLY A 532 -22.02 32.95 1.98
N SER A 533 -21.91 32.96 3.31
CA SER A 533 -20.68 33.35 4.00
C SER A 533 -20.52 32.65 5.36
N LEU A 534 -19.28 32.32 5.73
CA LEU A 534 -18.86 31.93 7.08
C LEU A 534 -17.52 32.61 7.40
N GLY A 535 -17.32 33.00 8.67
CA GLY A 535 -16.13 33.76 9.10
C GLY A 535 -16.01 35.18 8.51
N GLY A 536 -16.98 35.63 7.70
CA GLY A 536 -16.91 36.84 6.87
C GLY A 536 -16.50 36.57 5.42
N GLU A 537 -16.18 35.33 5.06
CA GLU A 537 -15.64 34.94 3.76
C GLU A 537 -16.69 34.22 2.90
N ALA A 538 -16.58 34.34 1.57
CA ALA A 538 -17.55 33.80 0.61
C ALA A 538 -17.10 32.51 -0.09
N SER A 539 -15.88 32.03 0.18
CA SER A 539 -15.34 30.75 -0.30
C SER A 539 -14.31 30.20 0.67
N PHE A 540 -14.10 28.88 0.69
CA PHE A 540 -13.13 28.25 1.58
C PHE A 540 -11.68 28.61 1.21
N TYR A 541 -11.40 28.90 -0.07
CA TYR A 541 -10.09 29.45 -0.48
C TYR A 541 -9.74 30.73 0.28
N GLU A 542 -10.66 31.70 0.32
CA GLU A 542 -10.45 32.96 1.03
C GLU A 542 -10.40 32.75 2.55
N TYR A 543 -11.23 31.85 3.10
CA TYR A 543 -11.18 31.45 4.52
C TYR A 543 -9.80 30.89 4.93
N VAL A 544 -9.26 29.95 4.16
CA VAL A 544 -7.92 29.38 4.37
C VAL A 544 -6.85 30.46 4.18
N LYS A 545 -6.85 31.16 3.03
CA LYS A 545 -5.87 32.19 2.67
C LYS A 545 -5.79 33.31 3.71
N ASN A 546 -6.91 33.87 4.12
CA ASN A 546 -6.93 35.02 5.03
C ASN A 546 -6.61 34.59 6.48
N SER A 547 -7.02 33.38 6.89
CA SER A 547 -6.56 32.77 8.15
C SER A 547 -5.04 32.53 8.17
N TRP A 548 -4.46 32.04 7.06
CA TRP A 548 -3.04 31.77 6.95
C TRP A 548 -2.18 33.04 6.82
N ILE A 549 -2.63 34.06 6.07
CA ILE A 549 -1.97 35.37 6.04
C ILE A 549 -1.95 36.00 7.45
N LYS A 550 -3.06 35.89 8.21
CA LYS A 550 -3.14 36.34 9.61
C LYS A 550 -2.20 35.56 10.54
N LYS A 551 -2.03 34.24 10.33
CA LYS A 551 -1.12 33.37 11.10
C LYS A 551 0.36 33.56 10.77
N LEU A 552 0.68 33.89 9.51
CA LEU A 552 2.06 34.05 9.01
C LEU A 552 2.54 35.50 8.95
N GLY A 553 1.66 36.48 9.20
CA GLY A 553 1.97 37.91 9.25
C GLY A 553 2.22 38.61 7.90
N SER A 554 2.22 37.91 6.76
CA SER A 554 2.32 38.55 5.44
C SER A 554 1.79 37.68 4.28
N LYS A 555 1.39 38.34 3.18
CA LYS A 555 1.05 37.68 1.90
C LYS A 555 2.23 36.90 1.30
N ARG A 556 3.45 37.44 1.42
CA ARG A 556 4.66 36.77 0.92
C ARG A 556 4.90 35.42 1.61
N ASN A 557 4.72 35.36 2.93
CA ASN A 557 4.91 34.11 3.68
C ASN A 557 3.87 33.05 3.29
N TRP A 558 2.66 33.47 2.89
CA TRP A 558 1.66 32.59 2.28
C TRP A 558 2.11 32.10 0.89
N GLU A 559 2.62 32.97 0.03
CA GLU A 559 3.14 32.60 -1.30
C GLU A 559 4.36 31.65 -1.22
N ASP A 560 5.28 31.87 -0.27
CA ASP A 560 6.38 30.95 0.01
C ASP A 560 5.87 29.59 0.56
N LEU A 561 4.82 29.59 1.41
CA LEU A 561 4.17 28.35 1.89
C LEU A 561 3.44 27.59 0.77
N LEU A 562 2.84 28.28 -0.20
CA LEU A 562 2.29 27.63 -1.40
C LEU A 562 3.40 26.99 -2.26
N ARG A 563 4.60 27.59 -2.29
CA ARG A 563 5.73 27.04 -3.05
C ARG A 563 6.34 25.80 -2.40
N THR A 564 6.46 25.75 -1.07
CA THR A 564 6.96 24.56 -0.34
C THR A 564 5.86 23.52 -0.10
N GLY A 565 4.60 23.94 -0.04
CA GLY A 565 3.45 23.16 0.41
C GLY A 565 3.39 22.92 1.93
N THR A 566 4.40 23.37 2.69
CA THR A 566 4.56 23.04 4.11
C THR A 566 5.35 24.07 4.91
N THR A 567 5.07 24.17 6.21
CA THR A 567 5.79 25.00 7.18
C THR A 567 5.85 24.34 8.56
N VAL A 568 6.89 24.63 9.34
CA VAL A 568 7.15 24.00 10.65
C VAL A 568 7.33 25.06 11.73
N THR A 569 6.61 24.93 12.85
CA THR A 569 6.79 25.79 14.03
C THR A 569 8.09 25.42 14.75
N ALA A 570 9.11 26.28 14.62
CA ALA A 570 10.47 26.04 15.12
C ALA A 570 10.57 25.81 16.65
N SER A 571 9.53 26.13 17.42
CA SER A 571 9.43 25.87 18.86
C SER A 571 9.15 24.41 19.23
N GLU A 572 8.53 23.62 18.33
CA GLU A 572 7.89 22.32 18.65
C GLU A 572 8.61 21.12 17.99
N ARG A 573 9.90 21.27 17.63
CA ARG A 573 10.65 20.21 16.93
C ARG A 573 12.11 20.05 17.32
N LYS A 574 12.43 20.26 18.60
CA LYS A 574 13.73 19.85 19.16
C LYS A 574 13.75 18.33 19.34
N LYS A 575 14.49 17.59 18.48
CA LYS A 575 14.95 16.21 18.74
C LYS A 575 15.93 16.22 19.93
N VAL A 576 15.38 16.28 21.15
CA VAL A 576 16.10 16.31 22.43
C VAL A 576 15.46 15.26 23.32
N ALA A 577 16.27 14.57 24.13
CA ALA A 577 15.76 13.58 25.07
C ALA A 577 14.83 14.25 26.10
N GLY A 578 13.54 13.89 26.08
CA GLY A 578 12.55 14.36 27.03
C GLY A 578 12.76 13.73 28.42
N PRO A 579 12.25 14.36 29.48
CA PRO A 579 12.23 13.73 30.81
C PRO A 579 11.31 12.51 30.81
N SER A 580 11.68 11.44 31.52
CA SER A 580 10.81 10.27 31.68
C SER A 580 9.54 10.63 32.46
N ARG A 581 8.36 10.28 31.94
CA ARG A 581 7.08 10.48 32.63
C ARG A 581 6.87 9.44 33.73
N ASN A 582 6.23 9.87 34.81
CA ASN A 582 5.78 8.97 35.88
C ASN A 582 4.59 8.13 35.37
N PHE A 583 4.80 6.82 35.21
CA PHE A 583 3.75 5.89 34.81
C PHE A 583 2.80 5.59 35.98
N ASN A 584 1.49 5.75 35.75
CA ASN A 584 0.44 5.45 36.73
C ASN A 584 0.21 3.94 36.88
N ARG A 585 0.85 3.31 37.87
CA ARG A 585 0.69 1.86 38.14
C ARG A 585 -0.74 1.43 38.46
N SER A 586 -1.60 2.30 38.99
CA SER A 586 -3.01 1.96 39.28
C SER A 586 -3.89 1.82 38.03
N SER A 587 -3.38 2.20 36.85
CA SER A 587 -4.08 1.99 35.57
C SER A 587 -4.07 0.53 35.10
N ILE A 588 -3.21 -0.32 35.65
CA ILE A 588 -3.10 -1.73 35.27
C ILE A 588 -4.22 -2.52 35.97
N LYS A 589 -5.18 -2.99 35.17
CA LYS A 589 -6.26 -3.85 35.64
C LYS A 589 -5.79 -5.30 35.80
N LYS A 590 -6.51 -6.09 36.60
CA LYS A 590 -6.40 -7.56 36.56
C LYS A 590 -6.92 -8.04 35.21
N ILE A 591 -6.06 -8.76 34.48
CA ILE A 591 -6.37 -9.34 33.17
C ILE A 591 -7.03 -10.71 33.35
N GLU A 592 -8.05 -11.00 32.55
CA GLU A 592 -8.78 -12.27 32.59
C GLU A 592 -8.00 -13.39 31.88
N SER A 593 -8.30 -14.64 32.27
CA SER A 593 -7.76 -15.82 31.58
C SER A 593 -8.33 -15.90 30.16
N SER A 594 -7.45 -16.09 29.17
CA SER A 594 -7.86 -16.16 27.76
C SER A 594 -8.78 -17.36 27.50
N SER A 595 -9.85 -17.13 26.74
CA SER A 595 -10.78 -18.20 26.37
C SER A 595 -10.22 -19.01 25.20
N ALA A 596 -9.88 -20.27 25.47
CA ALA A 596 -9.41 -21.23 24.48
C ALA A 596 -10.41 -21.43 23.33
N GLY A 597 -9.91 -21.92 22.19
CA GLY A 597 -10.67 -22.10 20.96
C GLY A 597 -10.31 -21.07 19.88
N LEU A 598 -11.07 -21.11 18.77
CA LEU A 598 -10.82 -20.35 17.55
C LEU A 598 -11.22 -18.87 17.72
N LYS A 599 -10.30 -17.97 17.34
CA LYS A 599 -10.51 -16.52 17.39
C LYS A 599 -10.28 -15.87 16.02
N LEU A 600 -11.16 -14.95 15.66
CA LEU A 600 -11.09 -14.16 14.43
C LEU A 600 -10.40 -12.81 14.68
N SER A 601 -9.39 -12.51 13.87
CA SER A 601 -8.85 -11.16 13.67
C SER A 601 -9.49 -10.50 12.44
N LEU A 602 -9.86 -9.23 12.58
CA LEU A 602 -10.19 -8.35 11.47
C LEU A 602 -8.96 -7.48 11.18
N PHE A 603 -8.54 -7.41 9.93
CA PHE A 603 -7.36 -6.63 9.53
C PHE A 603 -7.61 -5.86 8.24
N GLU A 604 -6.87 -4.77 8.05
CA GLU A 604 -6.90 -4.00 6.81
C GLU A 604 -5.77 -4.48 5.88
N THR A 605 -5.99 -4.44 4.57
CA THR A 605 -4.89 -4.61 3.60
C THR A 605 -4.22 -3.28 3.31
N ILE A 606 -2.92 -3.29 2.97
CA ILE A 606 -2.17 -2.08 2.58
C ILE A 606 -2.69 -1.40 1.29
N ALA A 607 -3.58 -2.08 0.57
CA ALA A 607 -4.12 -1.63 -0.71
C ALA A 607 -5.51 -1.01 -0.57
N ILE A 608 -6.44 -1.69 0.12
CA ILE A 608 -7.86 -1.28 0.19
C ILE A 608 -8.23 -0.59 1.52
N GLY A 609 -7.44 -0.78 2.58
CA GLY A 609 -7.63 -0.10 3.87
C GLY A 609 -9.02 -0.33 4.47
N ASP A 610 -9.72 0.77 4.77
CA ASP A 610 -11.08 0.81 5.33
C ASP A 610 -12.21 0.55 4.30
N GLY A 611 -11.86 0.37 3.02
CA GLY A 611 -12.80 0.21 1.91
C GLY A 611 -13.22 1.50 1.22
N LYS A 612 -12.71 2.68 1.60
CA LYS A 612 -12.91 3.93 0.84
C LYS A 612 -12.40 3.77 -0.59
N ALA A 613 -11.16 3.32 -0.75
CA ALA A 613 -10.49 3.17 -2.05
C ALA A 613 -10.90 1.89 -2.83
N ALA A 614 -11.98 1.21 -2.44
CA ALA A 614 -12.40 -0.06 -3.03
C ALA A 614 -12.76 -0.01 -4.53
N ASN A 615 -13.07 1.18 -5.09
CA ASN A 615 -13.29 1.34 -6.53
C ASN A 615 -11.99 1.61 -7.32
N ASN A 616 -10.83 1.77 -6.66
CA ASN A 616 -9.57 2.01 -7.35
C ASN A 616 -9.00 0.69 -7.91
N ALA A 617 -9.10 0.53 -9.23
CA ALA A 617 -8.72 -0.70 -9.92
C ALA A 617 -7.22 -1.05 -9.73
N HIS A 618 -6.33 -0.06 -9.61
CA HIS A 618 -4.90 -0.31 -9.39
C HIS A 618 -4.63 -0.92 -8.01
N LEU A 619 -5.42 -0.55 -7.00
CA LEU A 619 -5.32 -1.11 -5.65
C LEU A 619 -6.00 -2.48 -5.53
N GLN A 620 -7.00 -2.77 -6.37
CA GLN A 620 -7.59 -4.12 -6.47
C GLN A 620 -6.65 -5.13 -7.16
N GLU A 621 -5.87 -4.72 -8.17
CA GLU A 621 -4.85 -5.56 -8.82
C GLU A 621 -3.49 -5.55 -8.08
N LEU A 622 -3.31 -4.71 -7.06
CA LEU A 622 -2.09 -4.69 -6.25
C LEU A 622 -1.99 -5.98 -5.41
N PRO A 623 -0.99 -6.84 -5.61
CA PRO A 623 -0.91 -8.09 -4.86
C PRO A 623 -0.53 -7.81 -3.42
N ASP A 624 -1.37 -8.25 -2.48
CA ASP A 624 -1.10 -8.15 -1.05
C ASP A 624 0.31 -8.69 -0.72
N PRO A 625 1.13 -7.97 0.07
CA PRO A 625 2.56 -8.25 0.18
C PRO A 625 2.87 -9.64 0.73
N VAL A 626 1.95 -10.23 1.51
CA VAL A 626 2.11 -11.52 2.16
C VAL A 626 1.37 -12.63 1.42
N THR A 627 0.06 -12.50 1.23
CA THR A 627 -0.80 -13.53 0.63
C THR A 627 -0.68 -13.58 -0.91
N LYS A 628 -0.26 -12.46 -1.54
CA LYS A 628 -0.24 -12.24 -3.00
C LYS A 628 -1.62 -12.27 -3.68
N LEU A 629 -2.68 -12.17 -2.88
CA LEU A 629 -4.05 -12.04 -3.35
C LEU A 629 -4.31 -10.67 -3.96
N THR A 630 -5.30 -10.65 -4.86
CA THR A 630 -5.83 -9.49 -5.57
C THR A 630 -7.36 -9.64 -5.64
N TRP A 631 -8.07 -8.52 -5.76
CA TRP A 631 -9.53 -8.42 -5.87
C TRP A 631 -10.34 -8.95 -4.67
N ASP A 632 -10.31 -10.24 -4.35
CA ASP A 632 -11.17 -10.82 -3.30
C ASP A 632 -10.48 -10.93 -1.93
N ASN A 633 -11.25 -10.73 -0.85
CA ASN A 633 -10.87 -11.21 0.48
C ASN A 633 -11.21 -12.69 0.68
N CYS A 634 -10.67 -13.27 1.75
CA CYS A 634 -10.76 -14.70 2.06
C CYS A 634 -10.68 -14.94 3.58
N ILE A 635 -10.88 -16.19 3.98
CA ILE A 635 -10.60 -16.69 5.33
C ILE A 635 -9.16 -17.22 5.36
N LEU A 636 -8.27 -16.52 6.06
CA LEU A 636 -6.90 -16.96 6.31
C LEU A 636 -6.87 -17.98 7.47
N LEU A 637 -6.21 -19.11 7.25
CA LEU A 637 -6.05 -20.20 8.22
C LEU A 637 -4.59 -20.66 8.31
N SER A 638 -4.18 -21.15 9.48
CA SER A 638 -2.85 -21.74 9.67
C SER A 638 -2.67 -23.10 8.97
N PRO A 639 -1.43 -23.45 8.58
CA PRO A 639 -1.07 -24.79 8.10
C PRO A 639 -1.49 -25.97 9.00
N ALA A 640 -1.49 -25.78 10.33
CA ALA A 640 -1.91 -26.81 11.28
C ALA A 640 -3.43 -27.00 11.29
N LEU A 641 -4.19 -25.90 11.39
CA LEU A 641 -5.66 -25.91 11.43
C LEU A 641 -6.27 -26.47 10.13
N ALA A 642 -5.66 -26.14 8.99
CA ALA A 642 -6.08 -26.65 7.70
C ALA A 642 -5.93 -28.18 7.59
N LYS A 643 -4.84 -28.76 8.12
CA LYS A 643 -4.66 -30.22 8.21
C LYS A 643 -5.66 -30.87 9.15
N GLU A 644 -5.82 -30.32 10.35
CA GLU A 644 -6.77 -30.81 11.36
C GLU A 644 -8.20 -30.92 10.81
N LYS A 645 -8.64 -29.94 10.02
CA LYS A 645 -10.01 -29.87 9.47
C LYS A 645 -10.15 -30.30 8.01
N GLY A 646 -9.08 -30.85 7.41
CA GLY A 646 -9.07 -31.31 6.01
C GLY A 646 -9.44 -30.22 5.00
N ILE A 647 -9.00 -28.98 5.22
CA ILE A 647 -9.26 -27.80 4.38
C ILE A 647 -8.10 -27.61 3.41
N SER A 648 -8.39 -27.39 2.11
CA SER A 648 -7.43 -26.95 1.10
C SER A 648 -7.62 -25.47 0.75
N SER A 649 -6.61 -24.84 0.14
CA SER A 649 -6.79 -23.48 -0.40
C SER A 649 -7.87 -23.51 -1.50
N ASN A 650 -8.63 -22.42 -1.64
CA ASN A 650 -9.77 -22.29 -2.55
C ASN A 650 -11.03 -23.10 -2.16
N ASP A 651 -11.02 -23.91 -1.09
CA ASP A 651 -12.25 -24.49 -0.53
C ASP A 651 -13.12 -23.37 0.08
N VAL A 652 -14.43 -23.38 -0.17
CA VAL A 652 -15.34 -22.37 0.38
C VAL A 652 -15.87 -22.82 1.74
N LEU A 653 -15.70 -21.97 2.74
CA LEU A 653 -16.07 -22.21 4.13
C LEU A 653 -17.21 -21.31 4.58
N VAL A 654 -18.02 -21.82 5.49
CA VAL A 654 -18.97 -21.05 6.30
C VAL A 654 -18.36 -20.82 7.67
N LEU A 655 -18.15 -19.55 8.02
CA LEU A 655 -17.71 -19.11 9.35
C LEU A 655 -18.89 -18.45 10.07
N LYS A 656 -19.10 -18.82 11.33
CA LYS A 656 -20.13 -18.23 12.20
C LYS A 656 -19.49 -17.58 13.42
N THR A 657 -19.93 -16.37 13.78
CA THR A 657 -19.67 -15.73 15.08
C THR A 657 -20.93 -15.78 15.95
N THR A 658 -20.95 -15.07 17.08
CA THR A 658 -22.17 -14.83 17.86
C THR A 658 -23.18 -13.93 17.16
N LYS A 659 -22.72 -13.00 16.30
CA LYS A 659 -23.55 -12.03 15.60
C LYS A 659 -24.04 -12.51 14.23
N GLN A 660 -23.13 -13.07 13.41
CA GLN A 660 -23.37 -13.19 11.97
C GLN A 660 -22.65 -14.40 11.35
N THR A 661 -23.15 -14.85 10.19
CA THR A 661 -22.54 -15.90 9.37
C THR A 661 -22.01 -15.31 8.05
N ILE A 662 -20.87 -15.81 7.58
CA ILE A 662 -20.23 -15.43 6.31
C ILE A 662 -19.75 -16.66 5.52
N GLU A 663 -19.89 -16.63 4.19
CA GLU A 663 -19.37 -17.65 3.27
C GLU A 663 -18.25 -17.04 2.42
N LEU A 664 -17.03 -17.59 2.50
CA LEU A 664 -15.81 -17.09 1.85
C LEU A 664 -14.86 -18.25 1.47
N PRO A 665 -14.00 -18.09 0.44
CA PRO A 665 -12.90 -19.03 0.16
C PRO A 665 -11.86 -19.04 1.29
N ALA A 666 -11.23 -20.19 1.51
CA ALA A 666 -10.05 -20.35 2.35
C ALA A 666 -8.76 -20.03 1.57
N GLN A 667 -7.81 -19.38 2.24
CA GLN A 667 -6.41 -19.28 1.82
C GLN A 667 -5.52 -19.72 2.99
N ILE A 668 -4.61 -20.66 2.74
CA ILE A 668 -3.79 -21.22 3.82
C ILE A 668 -2.50 -20.42 3.92
N GLN A 669 -2.24 -19.86 5.10
CA GLN A 669 -1.31 -18.78 5.33
C GLN A 669 -0.27 -19.18 6.41
N PRO A 670 0.96 -19.57 5.99
CA PRO A 670 2.05 -19.83 6.91
C PRO A 670 2.31 -18.67 7.88
N GLY A 671 2.69 -19.00 9.11
CA GLY A 671 2.95 -18.01 10.17
C GLY A 671 1.75 -17.67 11.06
N MET A 672 0.53 -18.11 10.74
CA MET A 672 -0.61 -17.95 11.65
C MET A 672 -0.54 -18.94 12.83
N HIS A 673 -0.96 -18.50 14.02
CA HIS A 673 -1.15 -19.36 15.18
C HIS A 673 -2.26 -20.40 14.89
N LYS A 674 -2.17 -21.61 15.48
CA LYS A 674 -3.10 -22.70 15.15
C LYS A 674 -4.58 -22.34 15.36
N ASP A 675 -4.88 -21.59 16.43
CA ASP A 675 -6.24 -21.22 16.79
C ASP A 675 -6.66 -19.82 16.26
N ALA A 676 -5.88 -19.25 15.35
CA ALA A 676 -6.16 -17.96 14.72
C ALA A 676 -6.83 -18.12 13.35
N ILE A 677 -7.84 -17.29 13.11
CA ILE A 677 -8.47 -17.07 11.81
C ILE A 677 -8.38 -15.57 11.51
N ALA A 678 -8.22 -15.17 10.25
CA ALA A 678 -8.25 -13.76 9.89
C ALA A 678 -9.04 -13.50 8.59
N ILE A 679 -9.75 -12.37 8.53
CA ILE A 679 -10.46 -11.91 7.33
C ILE A 679 -10.15 -10.42 7.13
N ALA A 680 -9.83 -10.04 5.90
CA ALA A 680 -9.61 -8.64 5.54
C ALA A 680 -10.93 -7.86 5.47
N VAL A 681 -10.96 -6.67 6.09
CA VAL A 681 -12.02 -5.67 5.89
C VAL A 681 -11.75 -4.85 4.62
N GLY A 682 -12.67 -3.94 4.26
CA GLY A 682 -12.54 -3.08 3.07
C GLY A 682 -13.18 -3.63 1.79
N TYR A 683 -13.64 -4.88 1.79
CA TYR A 683 -14.26 -5.57 0.64
C TYR A 683 -15.77 -5.82 0.83
N GLY A 684 -16.44 -6.27 -0.24
CA GLY A 684 -17.84 -6.66 -0.25
C GLY A 684 -18.83 -5.51 -0.18
N ARG A 685 -18.43 -4.36 -0.73
CA ARG A 685 -19.27 -3.17 -0.89
C ARG A 685 -20.40 -3.42 -1.89
N THR A 686 -21.55 -2.81 -1.64
CA THR A 686 -22.75 -2.89 -2.50
C THR A 686 -22.96 -1.63 -3.34
N ALA A 687 -22.27 -0.54 -3.02
CA ALA A 687 -22.28 0.71 -3.76
C ALA A 687 -20.90 1.39 -3.72
N ALA A 688 -19.91 0.79 -4.41
CA ALA A 688 -18.58 1.39 -4.59
C ALA A 688 -18.40 2.04 -5.98
N GLY A 689 -19.09 1.54 -7.00
CA GLY A 689 -18.85 1.82 -8.42
C GLY A 689 -18.66 0.53 -9.23
N ALA A 690 -18.20 0.63 -10.48
CA ALA A 690 -18.09 -0.49 -11.40
C ALA A 690 -16.92 -1.46 -11.10
N VAL A 691 -15.99 -1.07 -10.23
CA VAL A 691 -14.79 -1.84 -9.88
C VAL A 691 -14.96 -2.57 -8.54
N GLY A 692 -15.41 -1.87 -7.50
CA GLY A 692 -15.44 -2.40 -6.12
C GLY A 692 -16.72 -3.12 -5.70
N THR A 693 -17.79 -3.01 -6.49
CA THR A 693 -19.12 -3.52 -6.08
C THR A 693 -19.23 -5.03 -6.25
N GLY A 694 -19.60 -5.74 -5.18
CA GLY A 694 -19.75 -7.21 -5.18
C GLY A 694 -18.43 -7.99 -5.19
N VAL A 695 -17.29 -7.31 -5.03
CA VAL A 695 -15.95 -7.89 -4.95
C VAL A 695 -15.64 -8.28 -3.50
N GLY A 696 -15.29 -9.54 -3.23
CA GLY A 696 -15.18 -10.07 -1.85
C GLY A 696 -16.50 -10.05 -1.04
N LYS A 697 -16.39 -10.03 0.29
CA LYS A 697 -17.52 -9.95 1.25
C LYS A 697 -17.22 -8.97 2.39
N ASN A 698 -18.25 -8.28 2.89
CA ASN A 698 -18.11 -7.36 4.01
C ASN A 698 -17.85 -8.13 5.30
N ALA A 699 -16.68 -7.92 5.91
CA ALA A 699 -16.27 -8.55 7.15
C ALA A 699 -16.62 -7.74 8.41
N TYR A 700 -16.93 -6.43 8.27
CA TYR A 700 -17.35 -5.57 9.40
C TYR A 700 -18.63 -6.07 10.08
N ILE A 701 -19.49 -6.79 9.37
CA ILE A 701 -20.73 -7.35 9.90
C ILE A 701 -20.51 -8.39 11.02
N LEU A 702 -19.29 -8.95 11.15
CA LEU A 702 -18.96 -10.03 12.08
C LEU A 702 -18.74 -9.55 13.53
N SER A 703 -18.46 -8.26 13.74
CA SER A 703 -18.20 -7.66 15.05
C SER A 703 -19.42 -6.96 15.65
N GLU A 704 -19.50 -6.94 16.99
CA GLU A 704 -20.61 -6.37 17.75
C GLU A 704 -20.29 -4.97 18.28
N ASN A 705 -21.25 -4.04 18.25
CA ASN A 705 -21.14 -2.72 18.91
C ASN A 705 -19.90 -1.87 18.53
N GLY A 706 -19.35 -2.09 17.33
CA GLY A 706 -18.12 -1.48 16.80
C GLY A 706 -17.37 -2.47 15.91
N VAL A 707 -16.14 -2.12 15.50
CA VAL A 707 -15.21 -3.04 14.81
C VAL A 707 -14.09 -3.43 15.77
N TYR A 708 -13.89 -4.73 15.97
CA TYR A 708 -12.86 -5.26 16.87
C TYR A 708 -12.40 -6.69 16.49
N SER A 709 -11.23 -7.08 16.98
CA SER A 709 -10.58 -8.39 16.77
C SER A 709 -10.59 -9.25 18.04
N GLY A 710 -10.34 -10.56 17.93
CA GLY A 710 -10.49 -11.50 19.05
C GLY A 710 -11.91 -12.04 19.21
N ILE A 711 -12.73 -11.96 18.16
CA ILE A 711 -14.11 -12.48 18.14
C ILE A 711 -14.07 -14.01 18.23
N SER A 712 -14.87 -14.62 19.11
CA SER A 712 -15.00 -16.07 19.20
C SER A 712 -15.72 -16.63 17.96
N VAL A 713 -15.13 -17.63 17.31
CA VAL A 713 -15.74 -18.34 16.18
C VAL A 713 -16.53 -19.54 16.70
N THR A 714 -17.83 -19.59 16.42
CA THR A 714 -18.75 -20.61 16.94
C THR A 714 -18.79 -21.87 16.09
N SER A 715 -18.57 -21.75 14.78
CA SER A 715 -18.35 -22.88 13.87
C SER A 715 -17.54 -22.47 12.63
N LEU A 716 -16.76 -23.40 12.09
CA LEU A 716 -16.09 -23.29 10.79
C LEU A 716 -16.35 -24.58 10.00
N GLU A 717 -17.12 -24.49 8.92
CA GLU A 717 -17.66 -25.64 8.17
C GLU A 717 -17.29 -25.59 6.69
N LYS A 718 -16.97 -26.73 6.07
CA LYS A 718 -16.74 -26.82 4.62
C LYS A 718 -18.07 -26.90 3.87
N THR A 719 -18.24 -26.10 2.81
CA THR A 719 -19.45 -26.14 1.96
C THR A 719 -19.41 -27.21 0.86
N GLY A 720 -18.23 -27.77 0.59
CA GLY A 720 -17.97 -28.61 -0.60
C GLY A 720 -17.79 -27.82 -1.91
N LYS A 721 -18.12 -26.52 -1.95
CA LYS A 721 -17.84 -25.65 -3.10
C LYS A 721 -16.35 -25.27 -3.13
N LYS A 722 -15.83 -24.96 -4.31
CA LYS A 722 -14.52 -24.30 -4.50
C LYS A 722 -14.68 -22.96 -5.20
N TYR A 723 -13.79 -22.03 -4.90
CA TYR A 723 -13.71 -20.70 -5.50
C TYR A 723 -12.23 -20.32 -5.68
N LYS A 724 -11.75 -20.31 -6.94
CA LYS A 724 -10.34 -20.01 -7.24
C LYS A 724 -10.01 -18.57 -6.86
N LEU A 725 -9.08 -18.34 -5.94
CA LEU A 725 -8.61 -17.00 -5.61
C LEU A 725 -7.71 -16.43 -6.71
N ALA A 726 -7.72 -15.10 -6.87
CA ALA A 726 -6.84 -14.40 -7.80
C ALA A 726 -5.54 -14.02 -7.09
N THR A 727 -4.45 -14.75 -7.39
CA THR A 727 -3.11 -14.48 -6.85
C THR A 727 -2.09 -14.40 -7.98
N THR A 728 -1.12 -13.49 -7.84
CA THR A 728 -0.05 -13.30 -8.83
C THR A 728 1.18 -14.17 -8.56
N GLN A 729 1.14 -15.03 -7.53
CA GLN A 729 2.24 -15.93 -7.19
C GLN A 729 1.70 -17.27 -6.67
N HIS A 730 2.08 -18.39 -7.30
CA HIS A 730 1.64 -19.73 -6.90
C HIS A 730 2.71 -20.53 -6.14
N HIS A 731 3.97 -20.42 -6.56
CA HIS A 731 5.11 -21.03 -5.87
C HIS A 731 5.64 -20.08 -4.80
N HIS A 732 5.85 -20.58 -3.58
CA HIS A 732 6.07 -19.73 -2.40
C HIS A 732 7.39 -19.95 -1.67
N MET A 733 8.21 -20.92 -2.08
CA MET A 733 9.52 -21.24 -1.52
C MET A 733 10.55 -21.39 -2.64
N LEU A 734 11.84 -21.26 -2.30
CA LEU A 734 12.96 -21.38 -3.25
C LEU A 734 13.45 -22.83 -3.45
N SER A 735 13.03 -23.75 -2.56
CA SER A 735 13.35 -25.17 -2.62
C SER A 735 12.12 -25.96 -3.09
N PRO A 736 12.03 -26.37 -4.37
CA PRO A 736 10.85 -27.03 -4.92
C PRO A 736 10.68 -28.50 -4.49
N GLY A 737 11.64 -29.10 -3.78
CA GLY A 737 11.57 -30.48 -3.28
C GLY A 737 11.81 -31.60 -4.31
N PHE A 738 11.75 -31.31 -5.60
CA PHE A 738 11.94 -32.29 -6.69
C PHE A 738 13.42 -32.62 -6.98
N SER A 739 14.18 -33.01 -5.96
CA SER A 739 15.61 -33.35 -6.03
C SER A 739 16.55 -32.26 -6.58
N TYR A 740 16.04 -31.07 -6.90
CA TYR A 740 16.82 -29.90 -7.30
C TYR A 740 17.46 -29.23 -6.06
N PRO A 741 18.71 -28.76 -6.15
CA PRO A 741 19.30 -27.91 -5.12
C PRO A 741 18.60 -26.56 -5.04
N ASP A 742 18.68 -25.92 -3.87
CA ASP A 742 18.15 -24.58 -3.62
C ASP A 742 18.77 -23.57 -4.59
N ARG A 743 17.93 -22.82 -5.32
CA ARG A 743 18.39 -21.85 -6.31
C ARG A 743 18.72 -20.52 -5.63
N PRO A 744 19.90 -19.92 -5.87
CA PRO A 744 20.35 -18.70 -5.20
C PRO A 744 19.69 -17.42 -5.77
N ILE A 745 18.36 -17.39 -5.79
CA ILE A 745 17.53 -16.32 -6.35
C ILE A 745 17.41 -15.14 -5.39
N VAL A 746 17.13 -15.42 -4.11
CA VAL A 746 17.29 -14.49 -2.99
C VAL A 746 18.43 -15.00 -2.13
N GLN A 747 19.34 -14.11 -1.75
CA GLN A 747 20.54 -14.43 -0.99
C GLN A 747 20.51 -13.63 0.32
N SER A 748 20.87 -14.26 1.43
CA SER A 748 20.80 -13.68 2.77
C SER A 748 21.90 -14.20 3.69
N THR A 749 22.30 -13.37 4.64
CA THR A 749 23.36 -13.63 5.63
C THR A 749 22.96 -13.07 6.99
N THR A 750 23.54 -13.56 8.09
CA THR A 750 23.35 -12.92 9.41
C THR A 750 24.32 -11.75 9.60
N ILE A 751 24.02 -10.85 10.54
CA ILE A 751 24.89 -9.71 10.85
C ILE A 751 26.23 -10.16 11.46
N GLU A 752 26.26 -11.29 12.17
CA GLU A 752 27.47 -11.91 12.73
C GLU A 752 28.34 -12.58 11.65
N GLU A 753 27.75 -12.98 10.52
CA GLU A 753 28.47 -13.46 9.34
C GLU A 753 28.95 -12.29 8.48
N TYR A 754 28.10 -11.29 8.24
CA TYR A 754 28.44 -10.05 7.53
C TYR A 754 29.62 -9.29 8.15
N ARG A 755 29.69 -9.23 9.49
CA ARG A 755 30.82 -8.62 10.22
C ARG A 755 32.14 -9.38 10.07
N LYS A 756 32.14 -10.65 9.64
CA LYS A 756 33.34 -11.46 9.36
C LYS A 756 33.74 -11.38 7.89
N ASP A 757 32.74 -11.45 7.01
CA ASP A 757 32.88 -11.29 5.56
C ASP A 757 31.67 -10.53 5.00
N PRO A 758 31.86 -9.30 4.50
CA PRO A 758 30.79 -8.53 3.84
C PRO A 758 30.20 -9.19 2.58
N ALA A 759 30.88 -10.20 2.00
CA ALA A 759 30.36 -11.03 0.90
C ALA A 759 29.66 -12.33 1.38
N SER A 760 29.51 -12.55 2.69
CA SER A 760 28.82 -13.73 3.24
C SER A 760 27.38 -13.88 2.74
N GLY A 761 26.89 -15.12 2.72
CA GLY A 761 25.58 -15.48 2.16
C GLY A 761 25.46 -15.38 0.62
N LYS A 762 26.48 -14.85 -0.06
CA LYS A 762 26.53 -14.76 -1.52
C LYS A 762 26.90 -16.11 -2.15
N ALA A 763 26.16 -16.52 -3.17
CA ALA A 763 26.50 -17.71 -3.95
C ALA A 763 27.75 -17.46 -4.82
N PRO A 764 28.65 -18.45 -4.99
CA PRO A 764 29.80 -18.33 -5.88
C PRO A 764 29.32 -18.17 -7.34
N SER A 765 30.05 -17.37 -8.13
CA SER A 765 29.77 -17.20 -9.56
C SER A 765 29.95 -18.52 -10.30
N GLU A 766 28.87 -19.06 -10.85
CA GLU A 766 28.84 -20.28 -11.66
C GLU A 766 29.36 -20.06 -13.10
N ILE A 767 29.67 -18.81 -13.50
CA ILE A 767 30.24 -18.53 -14.82
C ILE A 767 31.66 -19.12 -14.88
N PRO A 768 31.97 -20.02 -15.84
CA PRO A 768 33.31 -20.59 -15.99
C PRO A 768 34.37 -19.52 -16.19
N LYS A 769 35.54 -19.67 -15.58
CA LYS A 769 36.67 -18.76 -15.82
C LYS A 769 37.52 -19.23 -16.99
N ILE A 770 37.77 -18.33 -17.93
CA ILE A 770 38.65 -18.52 -19.08
C ILE A 770 39.95 -17.74 -18.88
N LEU A 771 41.05 -18.25 -19.45
CA LEU A 771 42.31 -17.53 -19.46
C LEU A 771 42.30 -16.51 -20.61
N LYS A 772 42.37 -15.21 -20.28
CA LYS A 772 42.49 -14.12 -21.25
C LYS A 772 43.60 -13.18 -20.81
N ASP A 773 44.51 -12.84 -21.71
CA ASP A 773 45.63 -11.91 -21.46
C ASP A 773 46.44 -12.26 -20.19
N GLY A 774 46.66 -13.57 -19.96
CA GLY A 774 47.36 -14.12 -18.79
C GLY A 774 46.56 -14.14 -17.49
N LYS A 775 45.29 -13.72 -17.47
CA LYS A 775 44.42 -13.63 -16.28
C LYS A 775 43.19 -14.52 -16.41
N LEU A 776 42.77 -15.14 -15.31
CA LEU A 776 41.49 -15.86 -15.25
C LEU A 776 40.35 -14.85 -15.08
N VAL A 777 39.56 -14.69 -16.13
CA VAL A 777 38.36 -13.83 -16.18
C VAL A 777 37.12 -14.69 -16.37
N ASN A 778 35.96 -14.24 -15.88
CA ASN A 778 34.69 -14.93 -16.17
C ASN A 778 34.44 -14.95 -17.69
N ALA A 779 33.97 -16.07 -18.21
CA ALA A 779 33.61 -16.22 -19.62
C ALA A 779 32.54 -15.18 -20.00
N VAL A 780 32.85 -14.32 -20.97
CA VAL A 780 31.83 -13.52 -21.65
C VAL A 780 31.01 -14.42 -22.58
N GLY A 781 29.73 -14.09 -22.77
CA GLY A 781 28.85 -14.83 -23.68
C GLY A 781 29.35 -14.79 -25.14
N ALA A 782 28.77 -15.64 -26.00
CA ALA A 782 29.20 -15.79 -27.39
C ALA A 782 28.97 -14.55 -28.29
N ASN A 783 28.26 -13.54 -27.80
CA ASN A 783 28.10 -12.26 -28.49
C ASN A 783 29.32 -11.35 -28.22
N PRO A 784 29.75 -10.53 -29.20
CA PRO A 784 30.75 -9.50 -28.94
C PRO A 784 30.21 -8.51 -27.89
N THR A 785 31.01 -8.19 -26.87
CA THR A 785 30.66 -7.19 -25.86
C THR A 785 30.58 -5.81 -26.51
N TYR A 786 29.37 -5.34 -26.79
CA TYR A 786 29.16 -4.02 -27.37
C TYR A 786 29.56 -2.92 -26.37
N PRO A 787 30.46 -1.99 -26.73
CA PRO A 787 30.81 -0.88 -25.86
C PRO A 787 29.66 0.14 -25.85
N TYR A 788 29.20 0.54 -24.67
CA TYR A 788 28.21 1.60 -24.48
C TYR A 788 28.92 2.89 -24.02
N PRO A 789 29.44 3.73 -24.95
CA PRO A 789 30.15 4.96 -24.60
C PRO A 789 29.19 6.03 -24.07
N GLY A 790 29.66 6.84 -23.12
CA GLY A 790 28.82 7.84 -22.46
C GLY A 790 28.00 7.22 -21.33
N TYR A 791 26.67 7.17 -21.48
CA TYR A 791 25.77 6.61 -20.47
C TYR A 791 25.58 5.10 -20.68
N LYS A 792 25.68 4.32 -19.60
CA LYS A 792 25.11 2.97 -19.51
C LYS A 792 24.17 2.92 -18.32
N TRP A 793 22.93 2.51 -18.53
CA TRP A 793 21.91 2.59 -17.48
C TRP A 793 21.78 1.27 -16.70
N GLY A 794 21.79 1.38 -15.36
CA GLY A 794 21.65 0.24 -14.45
C GLY A 794 20.88 0.59 -13.19
N MET A 795 20.65 -0.41 -12.35
CA MET A 795 19.91 -0.27 -11.08
C MET A 795 20.51 -1.18 -10.01
N SER A 796 20.46 -0.77 -8.75
CA SER A 796 20.88 -1.53 -7.58
C SER A 796 19.75 -1.54 -6.55
N ILE A 797 19.47 -2.69 -5.93
CA ILE A 797 18.34 -2.88 -5.00
C ILE A 797 18.84 -3.54 -3.72
N ASP A 798 18.75 -2.84 -2.58
CA ASP A 798 19.12 -3.40 -1.28
C ASP A 798 17.96 -4.20 -0.66
N LEU A 799 18.11 -5.53 -0.60
CA LEU A 799 17.11 -6.43 -0.02
C LEU A 799 17.08 -6.38 1.52
N THR A 800 18.01 -5.66 2.15
CA THR A 800 18.03 -5.38 3.59
C THR A 800 17.03 -4.28 3.96
N SER A 801 16.89 -3.26 3.09
CA SER A 801 15.91 -2.18 3.26
C SER A 801 14.55 -2.46 2.61
N CYS A 802 14.45 -3.44 1.70
CA CYS A 802 13.21 -3.64 0.93
C CYS A 802 12.07 -4.25 1.77
N THR A 803 11.13 -3.40 2.21
CA THR A 803 9.98 -3.75 3.05
C THR A 803 8.90 -4.57 2.34
N GLY A 804 8.83 -4.52 1.01
CA GLY A 804 7.78 -5.17 0.21
C GLY A 804 6.48 -4.37 0.02
N CYS A 805 6.44 -3.10 0.45
CA CYS A 805 5.24 -2.25 0.58
C CYS A 805 4.46 -1.88 -0.70
N GLY A 806 4.78 -2.42 -1.88
CA GLY A 806 3.98 -2.25 -3.10
C GLY A 806 4.00 -0.88 -3.80
N SER A 807 4.40 0.22 -3.15
CA SER A 807 4.41 1.58 -3.75
C SER A 807 5.10 1.65 -5.11
N CYS A 808 6.23 0.94 -5.27
CA CYS A 808 7.01 0.90 -6.51
C CYS A 808 6.35 0.12 -7.66
N VAL A 809 5.33 -0.71 -7.37
CA VAL A 809 4.47 -1.36 -8.37
C VAL A 809 3.49 -0.33 -8.93
N ILE A 810 2.70 0.31 -8.06
CA ILE A 810 1.71 1.32 -8.47
C ILE A 810 2.37 2.51 -9.14
N ALA A 811 3.45 3.05 -8.58
CA ALA A 811 4.18 4.14 -9.20
C ALA A 811 4.71 3.78 -10.60
N CYS A 812 5.03 2.50 -10.84
CA CYS A 812 5.40 2.02 -12.18
C CYS A 812 4.18 1.90 -13.11
N GLN A 813 3.03 1.39 -12.62
CA GLN A 813 1.79 1.32 -13.42
C GLN A 813 1.32 2.71 -13.86
N VAL A 814 1.17 3.64 -12.90
CA VAL A 814 0.72 5.02 -13.12
C VAL A 814 1.66 5.79 -14.05
N GLU A 815 2.98 5.77 -13.79
CA GLU A 815 3.95 6.51 -14.60
C GLU A 815 3.99 6.04 -16.05
N ASN A 816 3.79 4.74 -16.29
CA ASN A 816 4.01 4.11 -17.59
C ASN A 816 2.71 3.64 -18.27
N ASN A 817 1.54 4.18 -17.89
CA ASN A 817 0.23 3.86 -18.49
C ASN A 817 -0.06 2.36 -18.57
N VAL A 818 0.41 1.58 -17.59
CA VAL A 818 0.24 0.13 -17.59
C VAL A 818 -1.22 -0.17 -17.24
N PRO A 819 -1.95 -0.95 -18.07
CA PRO A 819 -3.36 -1.22 -17.81
C PRO A 819 -3.55 -2.04 -16.54
N VAL A 820 -4.71 -1.87 -15.91
CA VAL A 820 -5.19 -2.79 -14.88
C VAL A 820 -5.82 -4.02 -15.53
N VAL A 821 -5.70 -5.18 -14.89
CA VAL A 821 -6.33 -6.44 -15.31
C VAL A 821 -7.34 -6.95 -14.29
N GLY A 822 -8.54 -7.27 -14.78
CA GLY A 822 -9.62 -7.82 -13.96
C GLY A 822 -9.29 -9.21 -13.38
N ARG A 823 -9.84 -9.48 -12.19
CA ARG A 823 -9.69 -10.73 -11.41
C ARG A 823 -9.57 -12.01 -12.24
N ASP A 824 -10.44 -12.17 -13.24
CA ASP A 824 -10.59 -13.42 -13.98
C ASP A 824 -9.48 -13.68 -15.01
N GLU A 825 -8.79 -12.63 -15.45
CA GLU A 825 -7.55 -12.73 -16.23
C GLU A 825 -6.31 -12.85 -15.30
N VAL A 826 -6.32 -12.23 -14.10
CA VAL A 826 -5.29 -12.46 -13.07
C VAL A 826 -5.26 -13.93 -12.62
N ARG A 827 -6.44 -14.56 -12.48
CA ARG A 827 -6.61 -16.01 -12.21
C ARG A 827 -5.91 -16.94 -13.20
N VAL A 828 -5.46 -16.45 -14.35
CA VAL A 828 -4.73 -17.22 -15.38
C VAL A 828 -3.34 -16.64 -15.71
N GLY A 829 -2.76 -15.85 -14.79
CA GLY A 829 -1.37 -15.38 -14.88
C GLY A 829 -1.15 -14.29 -15.95
N ARG A 830 -2.08 -13.35 -16.04
CA ARG A 830 -2.09 -12.26 -17.05
C ARG A 830 -2.09 -10.86 -16.44
N GLU A 831 -1.77 -10.74 -15.16
CA GLU A 831 -1.65 -9.45 -14.45
C GLU A 831 -0.60 -8.53 -15.11
N MET A 832 -0.89 -7.24 -15.25
CA MET A 832 -0.03 -6.32 -16.01
C MET A 832 0.89 -5.53 -15.08
N HIS A 833 1.83 -6.25 -14.46
CA HIS A 833 2.85 -5.68 -13.57
C HIS A 833 4.24 -5.71 -14.21
N TRP A 834 4.82 -4.54 -14.52
CA TRP A 834 6.17 -4.38 -15.09
C TRP A 834 7.30 -4.60 -14.07
N LEU A 835 6.98 -4.37 -12.80
CA LEU A 835 7.75 -4.68 -11.61
C LEU A 835 6.77 -5.39 -10.69
N ARG A 836 7.10 -6.60 -10.26
CA ARG A 836 6.38 -7.34 -9.21
C ARG A 836 7.26 -7.48 -7.98
N ILE A 837 6.69 -7.79 -6.83
CA ILE A 837 7.45 -8.11 -5.61
C ILE A 837 7.24 -9.58 -5.31
N ASP A 838 8.23 -10.41 -5.64
CA ASP A 838 8.21 -11.85 -5.32
C ASP A 838 8.45 -12.02 -3.81
N ARG A 839 7.66 -12.89 -3.15
CA ARG A 839 7.77 -13.16 -1.71
C ARG A 839 8.06 -14.64 -1.47
N TYR A 840 9.13 -14.94 -0.74
CA TYR A 840 9.51 -16.32 -0.44
C TYR A 840 9.45 -16.60 1.06
N TYR A 841 8.91 -17.76 1.41
CA TYR A 841 9.02 -18.37 2.74
C TYR A 841 10.30 -19.20 2.84
N ILE A 842 10.93 -19.16 4.00
CA ILE A 842 12.15 -19.90 4.38
C ILE A 842 11.92 -20.41 5.81
N GLY A 843 12.22 -21.67 6.10
CA GLY A 843 11.91 -22.29 7.42
C GLY A 843 10.78 -23.32 7.35
N ASP A 844 10.30 -23.80 8.50
CA ASP A 844 9.22 -24.79 8.57
C ASP A 844 7.85 -24.08 8.63
N PRO A 845 6.96 -24.31 7.65
CA PRO A 845 5.62 -23.72 7.60
C PRO A 845 4.68 -24.18 8.71
N ASP A 846 4.89 -25.39 9.25
CA ASP A 846 4.12 -25.95 10.36
C ASP A 846 4.66 -25.48 11.73
N GLN A 847 5.78 -24.74 11.75
CA GLN A 847 6.38 -24.10 12.94
C GLN A 847 6.55 -22.58 12.75
N PRO A 848 5.52 -21.76 13.04
CA PRO A 848 5.49 -20.32 12.75
C PRO A 848 6.68 -19.50 13.25
N GLU A 849 7.29 -19.85 14.39
CA GLU A 849 8.45 -19.14 14.95
C GLU A 849 9.75 -19.35 14.14
N THR A 850 9.82 -20.42 13.34
CA THR A 850 10.95 -20.68 12.42
C THR A 850 10.79 -19.96 11.07
N LEU A 851 9.61 -19.40 10.81
CA LEU A 851 9.23 -18.94 9.49
C LEU A 851 9.78 -17.53 9.20
N GLN A 852 10.69 -17.49 8.24
CA GLN A 852 11.25 -16.29 7.68
C GLN A 852 10.56 -15.94 6.35
N VAL A 853 10.30 -14.65 6.13
CA VAL A 853 9.81 -14.11 4.85
C VAL A 853 10.91 -13.25 4.22
N ALA A 854 11.06 -13.28 2.89
CA ALA A 854 11.92 -12.40 2.13
C ALA A 854 11.21 -11.86 0.87
N HIS A 855 11.38 -10.57 0.59
CA HIS A 855 10.84 -9.89 -0.59
C HIS A 855 11.94 -9.62 -1.62
N GLN A 856 11.61 -9.70 -2.90
CA GLN A 856 12.50 -9.33 -4.00
C GLN A 856 11.72 -8.61 -5.12
N PRO A 857 11.96 -7.29 -5.34
CA PRO A 857 11.41 -6.58 -6.49
C PRO A 857 11.99 -7.15 -7.80
N MET A 858 11.16 -7.79 -8.61
CA MET A 858 11.54 -8.45 -9.85
C MET A 858 10.95 -7.69 -11.04
N LEU A 859 11.84 -7.17 -11.88
CA LEU A 859 11.55 -6.32 -13.04
C LEU A 859 12.44 -6.72 -14.22
N CYS A 860 12.27 -6.08 -15.38
CA CYS A 860 13.20 -6.28 -16.50
C CYS A 860 14.64 -5.89 -16.11
N GLN A 861 15.51 -6.90 -16.17
CA GLN A 861 16.91 -6.83 -15.76
C GLN A 861 17.83 -6.09 -16.77
N GLN A 862 17.27 -5.65 -17.90
CA GLN A 862 17.98 -5.05 -19.06
C GLN A 862 19.26 -5.80 -19.47
N CYS A 863 19.20 -7.14 -19.48
CA CYS A 863 20.29 -8.06 -19.82
C CYS A 863 21.16 -7.60 -21.02
N ASP A 864 22.49 -7.45 -20.85
CA ASP A 864 23.44 -7.17 -21.94
C ASP A 864 23.36 -8.26 -23.03
N ASN A 865 23.28 -9.53 -22.63
CA ASN A 865 23.08 -10.68 -23.51
C ASN A 865 21.59 -11.08 -23.48
N ALA A 866 20.71 -10.24 -24.01
CA ALA A 866 19.26 -10.41 -23.88
C ALA A 866 18.69 -11.61 -24.69
N PRO A 867 18.31 -12.74 -24.06
CA PRO A 867 17.74 -13.89 -24.78
C PRO A 867 16.35 -13.60 -25.35
N CYS A 868 15.71 -12.51 -24.91
CA CYS A 868 14.39 -12.09 -25.34
C CYS A 868 14.39 -11.21 -26.60
N GLU A 869 15.56 -10.83 -27.13
CA GLU A 869 15.68 -10.09 -28.40
C GLU A 869 15.91 -11.00 -29.60
N THR A 870 16.85 -11.94 -29.49
CA THR A 870 17.22 -12.87 -30.57
C THR A 870 16.05 -13.75 -31.07
N VAL A 871 15.01 -13.90 -30.25
CA VAL A 871 13.76 -14.61 -30.58
C VAL A 871 12.64 -13.70 -31.12
N CYS A 872 12.91 -12.43 -31.41
CA CYS A 872 11.92 -11.48 -31.94
C CYS A 872 12.02 -11.37 -33.47
N PRO A 873 11.16 -12.06 -34.27
CA PRO A 873 11.29 -12.14 -35.73
C PRO A 873 11.02 -10.82 -36.48
N VAL A 874 10.67 -9.76 -35.76
CA VAL A 874 10.33 -8.43 -36.31
C VAL A 874 11.21 -7.31 -35.72
N LEU A 875 12.16 -7.61 -34.84
CA LEU A 875 13.00 -6.63 -34.14
C LEU A 875 12.18 -5.58 -33.34
N ALA A 876 11.10 -6.03 -32.69
CA ALA A 876 10.29 -5.19 -31.80
C ALA A 876 10.92 -4.97 -30.40
N THR A 877 12.10 -5.55 -30.16
CA THR A 877 12.88 -5.32 -28.95
C THR A 877 14.35 -5.49 -29.31
N VAL A 878 15.15 -4.49 -28.95
CA VAL A 878 16.54 -4.26 -29.36
C VAL A 878 17.24 -3.45 -28.27
N HIS A 879 18.55 -3.61 -28.08
CA HIS A 879 19.32 -2.69 -27.24
C HIS A 879 19.42 -1.29 -27.85
N SER A 880 19.28 -0.28 -26.99
CA SER A 880 19.64 1.11 -27.28
C SER A 880 21.17 1.29 -27.22
N SER A 881 21.65 2.44 -27.70
CA SER A 881 23.07 2.83 -27.60
C SER A 881 23.58 3.03 -26.16
N GLU A 882 22.73 2.88 -25.14
CA GLU A 882 23.02 3.12 -23.72
C GLU A 882 22.71 1.90 -22.83
N GLY A 883 22.62 0.71 -23.43
CA GLY A 883 22.43 -0.57 -22.73
C GLY A 883 21.00 -0.84 -22.24
N ILE A 884 20.04 0.05 -22.50
CA ILE A 884 18.63 -0.23 -22.22
C ILE A 884 18.12 -1.22 -23.28
N ASN A 885 17.55 -2.33 -22.85
CA ASN A 885 16.74 -3.18 -23.70
C ASN A 885 15.44 -2.42 -24.03
N ASP A 886 15.23 -1.96 -25.26
CA ASP A 886 14.01 -1.24 -25.63
C ASP A 886 12.89 -2.17 -26.07
N MET A 887 11.63 -1.72 -25.91
CA MET A 887 10.44 -2.44 -26.34
C MET A 887 9.63 -1.53 -27.26
N VAL A 888 9.73 -1.76 -28.57
CA VAL A 888 9.13 -0.95 -29.63
C VAL A 888 7.70 -1.43 -29.86
N TYR A 889 6.77 -0.91 -29.04
CA TYR A 889 5.38 -1.38 -28.94
C TYR A 889 4.67 -1.53 -30.29
N ASN A 890 4.75 -0.51 -31.15
CA ASN A 890 4.12 -0.49 -32.48
C ASN A 890 4.75 -1.45 -33.50
N ARG A 891 5.91 -2.05 -33.20
CA ARG A 891 6.55 -3.08 -34.03
C ARG A 891 6.20 -4.50 -33.59
N CYS A 892 5.58 -4.67 -32.42
CA CYS A 892 5.29 -5.99 -31.84
C CYS A 892 4.10 -6.67 -32.53
N VAL A 893 4.35 -7.81 -33.20
CA VAL A 893 3.32 -8.64 -33.86
C VAL A 893 2.80 -9.81 -32.99
N GLY A 894 3.04 -9.76 -31.69
CA GLY A 894 2.37 -10.63 -30.71
C GLY A 894 2.79 -12.11 -30.63
N THR A 895 3.96 -12.49 -31.16
CA THR A 895 4.45 -13.89 -31.13
C THR A 895 4.71 -14.44 -29.73
N ARG A 896 4.79 -13.59 -28.69
CA ARG A 896 5.03 -13.91 -27.26
C ARG A 896 6.35 -14.62 -26.91
N TYR A 897 7.11 -15.13 -27.88
CA TYR A 897 8.36 -15.90 -27.66
C TYR A 897 9.40 -15.16 -26.80
N CYS A 898 9.47 -13.83 -26.90
CA CYS A 898 10.33 -12.98 -26.05
C CYS A 898 10.01 -13.06 -24.54
N SER A 899 8.80 -13.48 -24.14
CA SER A 899 8.50 -13.81 -22.74
C SER A 899 8.97 -15.21 -22.36
N ASN A 900 8.73 -16.21 -23.21
CA ASN A 900 9.15 -17.60 -22.97
C ASN A 900 10.68 -17.67 -22.76
N ASN A 901 11.45 -16.99 -23.62
CA ASN A 901 12.92 -16.96 -23.54
C ASN A 901 13.46 -15.92 -22.53
N CYS A 902 12.60 -15.10 -21.89
CA CYS A 902 13.01 -14.27 -20.76
C CYS A 902 13.02 -15.13 -19.48
N PRO A 903 14.18 -15.39 -18.84
CA PRO A 903 14.23 -16.33 -17.73
C PRO A 903 13.48 -15.83 -16.49
N TYR A 904 13.50 -14.51 -16.23
CA TYR A 904 12.79 -13.86 -15.12
C TYR A 904 11.26 -13.76 -15.29
N LYS A 905 10.74 -14.05 -16.50
CA LYS A 905 9.32 -13.89 -16.87
C LYS A 905 8.76 -12.51 -16.49
N VAL A 906 9.45 -11.45 -16.94
CA VAL A 906 9.13 -10.01 -16.69
C VAL A 906 8.77 -9.24 -17.97
N ARG A 907 8.42 -9.97 -19.03
CA ARG A 907 7.67 -9.45 -20.18
C ARG A 907 6.18 -9.72 -19.91
N ARG A 908 5.31 -8.76 -20.19
CA ARG A 908 3.86 -8.83 -19.96
C ARG A 908 3.10 -8.52 -21.24
N PHE A 909 1.98 -9.20 -21.49
CA PHE A 909 1.34 -9.23 -22.80
C PHE A 909 -0.10 -8.74 -22.72
N ASN A 910 -0.46 -7.80 -23.60
CA ASN A 910 -1.85 -7.36 -23.74
C ASN A 910 -2.67 -8.45 -24.44
N TRP A 911 -3.20 -9.40 -23.67
CA TRP A 911 -4.08 -10.46 -24.16
C TRP A 911 -5.40 -9.90 -24.70
N MET A 912 -5.94 -8.90 -23.99
CA MET A 912 -7.16 -8.19 -24.34
C MET A 912 -6.86 -6.73 -24.69
N GLN A 913 -7.92 -5.99 -25.00
CA GLN A 913 -7.85 -4.55 -25.19
C GLN A 913 -8.28 -3.88 -23.87
N HIS A 914 -7.31 -3.42 -23.10
CA HIS A 914 -7.54 -2.94 -21.72
C HIS A 914 -7.86 -1.43 -21.66
N TRP A 915 -7.35 -0.64 -22.61
CA TRP A 915 -7.70 0.76 -22.79
C TRP A 915 -8.82 0.90 -23.84
N TYR A 916 -8.60 1.57 -24.97
CA TYR A 916 -9.62 1.97 -25.96
C TYR A 916 -10.50 0.81 -26.47
N ASN A 917 -11.81 0.84 -26.21
CA ASN A 917 -12.75 -0.21 -26.66
C ASN A 917 -13.68 0.26 -27.77
N ASP A 918 -13.12 0.91 -28.80
CA ASP A 918 -13.85 1.51 -29.92
C ASP A 918 -14.50 0.48 -30.88
N PHE A 919 -14.10 -0.79 -30.81
CA PHE A 919 -14.56 -1.87 -31.69
C PHE A 919 -15.91 -2.49 -31.28
N GLY A 920 -16.93 -1.65 -31.05
CA GLY A 920 -18.36 -1.96 -31.27
C GLY A 920 -19.01 -3.16 -30.57
N TRP A 921 -18.33 -3.88 -29.68
CA TRP A 921 -18.86 -5.10 -29.05
C TRP A 921 -19.89 -4.71 -27.97
N LYS A 922 -21.16 -5.07 -28.17
CA LYS A 922 -22.32 -4.58 -27.38
C LYS A 922 -22.39 -5.06 -25.91
N ASN A 923 -21.32 -5.61 -25.35
CA ASN A 923 -21.28 -6.11 -23.98
C ASN A 923 -20.80 -5.00 -23.03
N ASN A 924 -21.76 -4.33 -22.37
CA ASN A 924 -21.58 -3.12 -21.56
C ASN A 924 -20.78 -3.33 -20.25
N GLN A 925 -19.45 -3.49 -20.31
CA GLN A 925 -18.60 -3.42 -19.10
C GLN A 925 -17.34 -2.54 -19.19
N ALA A 926 -16.77 -2.31 -20.38
CA ALA A 926 -15.60 -1.42 -20.51
C ALA A 926 -15.97 0.08 -20.46
N LYS A 927 -16.14 0.62 -19.24
CA LYS A 927 -16.29 2.07 -18.96
C LYS A 927 -14.95 2.86 -19.00
N GLU A 928 -13.83 2.18 -19.23
CA GLU A 928 -12.64 2.41 -18.40
C GLU A 928 -11.64 3.53 -18.71
N SER A 929 -11.28 4.01 -19.90
CA SER A 929 -11.79 3.86 -21.28
C SER A 929 -13.02 4.69 -21.64
N LYS A 930 -13.35 5.68 -20.79
CA LYS A 930 -14.11 6.90 -21.11
C LYS A 930 -13.51 8.11 -20.36
N ALA A 931 -14.04 9.30 -20.61
CA ALA A 931 -13.77 10.45 -19.74
C ALA A 931 -14.34 10.18 -18.33
N PRO A 932 -13.66 10.58 -17.25
CA PRO A 932 -12.41 11.35 -17.23
C PRO A 932 -11.12 10.48 -17.17
N ARG A 933 -11.19 9.15 -17.00
CA ARG A 933 -10.03 8.29 -16.69
C ARG A 933 -8.84 8.36 -17.66
N TYR A 934 -9.04 8.69 -18.93
CA TYR A 934 -7.91 8.89 -19.86
C TYR A 934 -7.07 10.16 -19.58
N LEU A 935 -7.57 11.12 -18.80
CA LEU A 935 -6.87 12.37 -18.50
C LEU A 935 -5.60 12.16 -17.67
N GLY A 936 -5.62 11.15 -16.78
CA GLY A 936 -4.47 10.73 -15.97
C GLY A 936 -3.40 9.95 -16.72
N LEU A 937 -3.59 9.65 -18.02
CA LEU A 937 -2.58 8.96 -18.81
C LEU A 937 -1.42 9.91 -19.14
N ASN A 938 -0.20 9.48 -18.78
CA ASN A 938 1.04 10.20 -19.04
C ASN A 938 1.26 10.33 -20.57
N PRO A 939 1.23 11.53 -21.17
CA PRO A 939 1.37 11.70 -22.62
C PRO A 939 2.78 11.39 -23.14
N GLU A 940 3.76 11.19 -22.26
CA GLU A 940 5.14 10.85 -22.61
C GLU A 940 5.37 9.35 -22.82
N VAL A 941 4.36 8.51 -22.53
CA VAL A 941 4.42 7.05 -22.66
C VAL A 941 3.27 6.55 -23.52
N ALA A 942 3.59 5.90 -24.65
CA ALA A 942 2.57 5.35 -25.54
C ALA A 942 1.61 4.40 -24.78
N VAL A 943 0.31 4.58 -24.96
CA VAL A 943 -0.74 3.68 -24.45
C VAL A 943 -0.81 2.47 -25.38
N ARG A 944 -0.76 1.23 -24.85
CA ARG A 944 -0.70 0.01 -25.67
C ARG A 944 -2.09 -0.51 -26.00
N GLY A 945 -2.16 -1.22 -27.13
CA GLY A 945 -3.31 -2.02 -27.52
C GLY A 945 -3.03 -3.52 -27.44
N ARG A 946 -4.09 -4.31 -27.64
CA ARG A 946 -4.06 -5.78 -27.70
C ARG A 946 -3.00 -6.32 -28.65
N GLY A 947 -2.35 -7.42 -28.26
CA GLY A 947 -1.33 -8.10 -29.07
C GLY A 947 0.10 -7.59 -28.89
N VAL A 948 0.29 -6.58 -28.03
CA VAL A 948 1.60 -5.97 -27.78
C VAL A 948 2.22 -6.50 -26.48
N MET A 949 3.52 -6.80 -26.54
CA MET A 949 4.35 -7.12 -25.38
C MET A 949 4.92 -5.86 -24.73
N GLU A 950 5.01 -5.87 -23.41
CA GLU A 950 5.51 -4.81 -22.54
C GLU A 950 6.56 -5.34 -21.57
N LYS A 951 7.29 -4.42 -20.93
CA LYS A 951 8.24 -4.68 -19.84
C LYS A 951 8.75 -3.34 -19.28
N CYS A 952 9.33 -3.36 -18.07
CA CYS A 952 10.09 -2.22 -17.57
C CYS A 952 11.16 -1.74 -18.57
N ASN A 953 11.21 -0.43 -18.81
CA ASN A 953 12.12 0.30 -19.70
C ASN A 953 13.03 1.28 -18.93
N PHE A 954 13.20 1.09 -17.62
CA PHE A 954 13.83 2.06 -16.71
C PHE A 954 13.22 3.49 -16.78
N CYS A 955 11.93 3.62 -17.10
CA CYS A 955 11.27 4.92 -17.32
C CYS A 955 11.99 5.77 -18.37
N SER A 956 12.24 5.19 -19.56
CA SER A 956 13.09 5.81 -20.60
C SER A 956 12.64 7.20 -21.07
N HIS A 957 11.38 7.57 -20.87
CA HIS A 957 10.87 8.94 -21.07
C HIS A 957 11.42 9.94 -20.03
N ARG A 958 11.56 9.56 -18.75
CA ARG A 958 12.24 10.38 -17.72
C ARG A 958 13.73 10.53 -18.04
N ILE A 959 14.38 9.46 -18.49
CA ILE A 959 15.78 9.49 -18.97
C ILE A 959 15.92 10.48 -20.14
N ALA A 960 15.04 10.37 -21.15
CA ALA A 960 15.04 11.27 -22.30
C ALA A 960 14.84 12.74 -21.90
N ALA A 961 13.85 13.03 -21.05
CA ALA A 961 13.55 14.39 -20.58
C ALA A 961 14.75 15.05 -19.88
N ALA A 962 15.39 14.35 -18.93
CA ALA A 962 16.55 14.88 -18.21
C ALA A 962 17.78 15.06 -19.12
N LYS A 963 18.02 14.13 -20.06
CA LYS A 963 19.09 14.26 -21.06
C LYS A 963 18.84 15.44 -22.01
N ILE A 964 17.59 15.72 -22.38
CA ILE A 964 17.22 16.89 -23.18
C ILE A 964 17.48 18.18 -22.40
N ALA A 965 17.10 18.24 -21.11
CA ALA A 965 17.39 19.39 -20.25
C ALA A 965 18.91 19.64 -20.14
N ALA A 966 19.69 18.65 -19.73
CA ALA A 966 21.14 18.75 -19.62
C ALA A 966 21.82 19.15 -20.94
N LYS A 967 21.35 18.61 -22.08
CA LYS A 967 21.84 18.99 -23.42
C LYS A 967 21.51 20.45 -23.78
N ASN A 968 20.30 20.92 -23.47
CA ASN A 968 19.90 22.32 -23.69
C ASN A 968 20.69 23.28 -22.79
N GLU A 969 21.07 22.83 -21.59
CA GLU A 969 21.95 23.52 -20.64
C GLU A 969 23.46 23.38 -20.98
N GLY A 970 23.80 22.72 -22.10
CA GLY A 970 25.18 22.58 -22.58
C GLY A 970 26.09 21.69 -21.73
N ARG A 971 25.53 20.80 -20.90
CA ARG A 971 26.25 20.00 -19.90
C ARG A 971 25.96 18.51 -19.95
N VAL A 972 26.73 17.74 -19.19
CA VAL A 972 26.40 16.34 -18.88
C VAL A 972 25.28 16.24 -17.84
N LEU A 973 24.54 15.15 -17.91
CA LEU A 973 23.56 14.74 -16.91
C LEU A 973 24.29 14.17 -15.69
N LYS A 974 23.96 14.64 -14.48
CA LYS A 974 24.59 14.20 -13.23
C LYS A 974 23.81 13.05 -12.59
N ASP A 975 24.44 12.34 -11.66
CA ASP A 975 23.73 11.36 -10.83
C ASP A 975 22.60 12.02 -10.02
N GLY A 976 21.53 11.26 -9.75
CA GLY A 976 20.34 11.72 -9.03
C GLY A 976 19.41 12.67 -9.80
N GLU A 977 19.82 13.27 -10.93
CA GLU A 977 18.94 14.11 -11.78
C GLU A 977 17.86 13.29 -12.51
N VAL A 978 18.10 11.99 -12.76
CA VAL A 978 17.05 11.03 -13.15
C VAL A 978 16.68 10.18 -11.96
N LYS A 979 15.41 10.25 -11.55
CA LYS A 979 14.79 9.29 -10.62
C LYS A 979 13.68 8.53 -11.33
N THR A 980 13.77 7.19 -11.32
CA THR A 980 12.70 6.33 -11.83
C THR A 980 11.50 6.35 -10.88
N ALA A 981 10.27 6.13 -11.37
CA ALA A 981 9.09 6.20 -10.49
C ALA A 981 9.13 5.13 -9.38
N CYS A 982 9.70 3.94 -9.65
CA CYS A 982 9.93 2.91 -8.63
C CYS A 982 11.00 3.27 -7.60
N GLN A 983 11.98 4.13 -7.94
CA GLN A 983 12.97 4.67 -7.01
C GLN A 983 12.36 5.78 -6.15
N GLN A 984 11.70 6.76 -6.78
CA GLN A 984 11.16 7.94 -6.11
C GLN A 984 10.05 7.59 -5.10
N SER A 985 9.21 6.60 -5.40
CA SER A 985 8.14 6.14 -4.51
C SER A 985 8.60 5.21 -3.37
N CYS A 986 9.87 4.80 -3.33
CA CYS A 986 10.34 3.79 -2.38
C CYS A 986 10.63 4.42 -1.01
N ALA A 987 9.69 4.32 -0.06
CA ALA A 987 9.84 4.86 1.29
C ALA A 987 11.14 4.42 1.97
N ALA A 988 11.46 3.13 1.95
CA ALA A 988 12.68 2.60 2.55
C ALA A 988 13.99 2.94 1.79
N ASP A 989 13.94 3.76 0.73
CA ASP A 989 15.06 4.15 -0.14
C ASP A 989 15.86 2.93 -0.66
N ALA A 990 15.17 1.80 -0.91
CA ALA A 990 15.81 0.52 -1.22
C ALA A 990 16.30 0.37 -2.68
N ILE A 991 15.84 1.24 -3.59
CA ILE A 991 16.17 1.19 -5.03
C ILE A 991 17.06 2.38 -5.38
N SER A 992 18.09 2.18 -6.19
CA SER A 992 18.93 3.25 -6.74
C SER A 992 19.23 2.99 -8.21
N PHE A 993 19.07 4.01 -9.04
CA PHE A 993 19.22 3.96 -10.50
C PHE A 993 20.11 5.11 -10.96
N GLY A 994 20.93 4.89 -11.98
CA GLY A 994 21.85 5.89 -12.51
C GLY A 994 22.73 5.35 -13.65
N ASN A 995 23.81 6.10 -13.94
CA ASN A 995 24.80 5.74 -14.96
C ASN A 995 25.89 4.82 -14.39
N THR A 996 25.97 3.56 -14.83
CA THR A 996 26.98 2.59 -14.36
C THR A 996 28.38 2.84 -14.92
N ASN A 997 28.53 3.71 -15.93
CA ASN A 997 29.85 4.12 -16.42
C ASN A 997 30.49 5.21 -15.54
N ASP A 998 29.66 5.96 -14.79
CA ASP A 998 30.12 6.92 -13.79
C ASP A 998 30.45 6.15 -12.50
N LYS A 999 31.71 6.22 -12.04
CA LYS A 999 32.17 5.49 -10.84
C LYS A 999 31.71 6.15 -9.54
N ASP A 1000 31.40 7.44 -9.57
CA ASP A 1000 30.96 8.20 -8.41
C ASP A 1000 29.43 8.18 -8.22
N ALA A 1001 28.68 7.75 -9.24
CA ALA A 1001 27.25 7.52 -9.16
C ALA A 1001 26.88 6.40 -8.18
N GLU A 1002 25.75 6.56 -7.49
CA GLU A 1002 25.30 5.67 -6.41
C GLU A 1002 25.10 4.23 -6.90
N VAL A 1003 24.54 4.06 -8.10
CA VAL A 1003 24.30 2.74 -8.69
C VAL A 1003 25.59 1.94 -8.85
N SER A 1004 26.71 2.60 -9.16
CA SER A 1004 28.02 1.97 -9.42
C SER A 1004 28.70 1.55 -8.13
N LYS A 1005 28.63 2.39 -7.10
CA LYS A 1005 29.07 2.07 -5.73
C LYS A 1005 28.33 0.84 -5.20
N LEU A 1006 27.00 0.84 -5.27
CA LEU A 1006 26.18 -0.31 -4.84
C LEU A 1006 26.34 -1.53 -5.75
N SER A 1007 26.49 -1.37 -7.07
CA SER A 1007 26.78 -2.50 -7.97
C SER A 1007 28.11 -3.18 -7.66
N SER A 1008 29.02 -2.49 -6.98
CA SER A 1008 30.36 -2.95 -6.57
C SER A 1008 30.46 -3.32 -5.08
N ASP A 1009 29.38 -3.19 -4.31
CA ASP A 1009 29.27 -3.61 -2.90
C ASP A 1009 29.59 -5.12 -2.79
N PRO A 1010 30.34 -5.59 -1.77
CA PRO A 1010 30.59 -7.03 -1.56
C PRO A 1010 29.32 -7.90 -1.57
N ARG A 1011 28.19 -7.36 -1.08
CA ARG A 1011 26.86 -7.99 -1.07
C ARG A 1011 26.21 -8.07 -2.46
N SER A 1012 26.74 -7.39 -3.48
CA SER A 1012 26.16 -7.29 -4.82
C SER A 1012 26.16 -8.62 -5.56
N PHE A 1013 24.99 -9.10 -5.99
CA PHE A 1013 24.82 -10.29 -6.82
C PHE A 1013 23.85 -10.02 -7.99
N ARG A 1014 23.89 -10.90 -9.01
CA ARG A 1014 23.02 -10.86 -10.18
C ARG A 1014 22.17 -12.14 -10.23
N VAL A 1015 20.86 -12.01 -10.41
CA VAL A 1015 19.94 -13.16 -10.34
C VAL A 1015 20.09 -14.03 -11.59
N LEU A 1016 20.24 -15.34 -11.43
CA LEU A 1016 20.54 -16.32 -12.49
C LEU A 1016 21.85 -16.03 -13.27
N GLU A 1017 22.91 -15.63 -12.56
CA GLU A 1017 24.23 -15.31 -13.16
C GLU A 1017 24.78 -16.43 -14.06
N TYR A 1018 24.53 -17.70 -13.72
CA TYR A 1018 24.91 -18.89 -14.50
C TYR A 1018 24.42 -18.90 -15.96
N LEU A 1019 23.35 -18.15 -16.28
CA LEU A 1019 22.85 -18.01 -17.67
C LEU A 1019 23.68 -17.04 -18.52
N ASN A 1020 24.64 -16.31 -17.93
CA ASN A 1020 25.53 -15.35 -18.59
C ASN A 1020 24.80 -14.24 -19.41
N VAL A 1021 23.58 -13.90 -18.98
CA VAL A 1021 22.72 -12.90 -19.64
C VAL A 1021 23.12 -11.44 -19.34
N GLY A 1022 24.09 -11.20 -18.44
CA GLY A 1022 24.56 -9.87 -18.04
C GLY A 1022 23.48 -8.92 -17.48
N PRO A 1023 22.82 -9.22 -16.33
CA PRO A 1023 21.81 -8.33 -15.74
C PRO A 1023 22.37 -6.96 -15.32
N GLN A 1024 21.77 -5.85 -15.78
CA GLN A 1024 22.12 -4.49 -15.33
C GLN A 1024 21.42 -4.08 -14.03
N VAL A 1025 20.45 -4.87 -13.56
CA VAL A 1025 19.93 -4.79 -12.19
C VAL A 1025 20.81 -5.62 -11.25
N ALA A 1026 21.25 -5.01 -10.15
CA ALA A 1026 21.97 -5.62 -9.04
C ALA A 1026 21.05 -5.79 -7.83
N TYR A 1027 21.28 -6.84 -7.06
CA TYR A 1027 20.64 -7.04 -5.76
C TYR A 1027 21.72 -7.14 -4.70
N LEU A 1028 21.49 -6.57 -3.52
CA LEU A 1028 22.41 -6.72 -2.38
C LEU A 1028 21.87 -7.82 -1.47
N THR A 1029 22.74 -8.76 -1.06
CA THR A 1029 22.44 -9.81 -0.08
C THR A 1029 21.78 -9.22 1.16
N ARG A 1030 20.64 -9.79 1.56
CA ARG A 1030 19.85 -9.33 2.71
C ARG A 1030 20.54 -9.71 4.02
N VAL A 1031 20.92 -8.71 4.82
CA VAL A 1031 21.51 -8.93 6.14
C VAL A 1031 20.41 -8.95 7.22
N ARG A 1032 20.44 -9.93 8.12
CA ARG A 1032 19.45 -10.06 9.21
C ARG A 1032 20.12 -10.13 10.58
N ASN A 1033 19.40 -9.73 11.62
CA ASN A 1033 19.87 -9.93 12.99
C ASN A 1033 19.52 -11.36 13.48
N SER A 1034 20.14 -11.80 14.57
CA SER A 1034 19.88 -13.09 15.23
C SER A 1034 19.53 -12.90 16.72
N ILE A 1035 19.02 -13.94 17.40
CA ILE A 1035 18.44 -13.83 18.75
C ILE A 1035 18.66 -15.06 19.65
#